data_AF-A0A6G0X6J5-F1
#
_entry.id   AF-A0A6G0X6J5-F1
#
_cell.length_a   1.000
_cell.length_b   1.000
_cell.length_c   1.000
_cell.angle_alpha   90.00
_cell.angle_beta   90.00
_cell.angle_gamma   90.00
#
_symmetry.space_group_name_H-M   'P 1'
#
loop_
_entity.id
_entity.type
_entity.pdbx_description
1 polymer ?
#
loop_
_entity_poly.entity_id
_entity_poly.type
_entity_poly.pdbx_seq_one_letter_code
_entity_poly.pdbx_strand_id
1 'polypeptide(L)'
;MASLSAAVDPAKATDGLTLAYLRRFISTVGGRSKLEGLSTLEVSKRFLAPGTRSLFQSFPPLDDEKRPAEWYICHSWSGNFLDVIDAVETLVPSTLSSIWLRFIHFPPHAPPSSLQEVISSIPHVAVVWQDGLLLDTWCLVELFLAATTTEVKVLPVRSNVLFDQPPLEVYKSFMEAVDTISFAASHSEDKEALEAAFPDLEIREIQSVLEEWISQYVHDEIEEIPSPTEQAQAWYEWGLLLHESFDWDAAEAPYERALLVFDPDSREAMRTEMQLAMVHCMQKKPQDAWETPLKNLLKRQQRLWGDRDDDAVESMVSLAYVYSESGQPALALPVLDKALEIRWKQLGPSDVKTLHVMDLLAGQYFLVHRYANAAQLYSLCLEQYKTMFGENHNQTLTCQSNLASVYMSQGHFSKAQPLLVKCLEMDIATHGLDDPVTMVSMIHVAEAHRCLGELMQAEWLVLLMWDRAKTLHGESSELALIGLAELGLVYMNQKTKDAADCLEQAFSQRKHLNPQASTTLRSLYHWYFYLVDHMRFESLSNIAMLEQHLKDLHCYSETWRGERCHGCTNEIRGVLASCPECPAVTWQYCSACVKKRRTMCSHKTPFMLQKPPPRFLQEQRLELLVMTQQETLLDQYLQQYQAYCDAHHVPLAERVMQDQTIVPCGCFSWLQFRH
;
A
#
# COMPACT_ATOMS: atom_id res chain seq x y z
N MET A 1 -15.58 -26.84 -15.53
CA MET A 1 -15.68 -27.81 -16.64
C MET A 1 -15.69 -27.08 -17.98
N ALA A 2 -14.51 -26.84 -18.55
CA ALA A 2 -14.28 -26.70 -19.99
C ALA A 2 -12.86 -27.24 -20.21
N SER A 3 -12.77 -28.44 -20.80
CA SER A 3 -11.51 -29.18 -20.96
C SER A 3 -10.65 -28.55 -22.05
N LEU A 4 -9.51 -27.97 -21.67
CA LEU A 4 -8.38 -27.77 -22.57
C LEU A 4 -7.58 -29.09 -22.62
N SER A 5 -8.09 -30.10 -23.33
CA SER A 5 -7.23 -31.19 -23.80
C SER A 5 -6.54 -30.74 -25.09
N ALA A 6 -5.46 -29.97 -24.97
CA ALA A 6 -4.53 -29.84 -26.07
C ALA A 6 -3.83 -31.20 -26.20
N ALA A 7 -4.16 -31.96 -27.24
CA ALA A 7 -3.47 -33.20 -27.54
C ALA A 7 -2.00 -32.88 -27.85
N VAL A 8 -1.09 -33.29 -26.96
CA VAL A 8 0.35 -33.26 -27.19
C VAL A 8 0.64 -34.02 -28.47
N ASP A 9 1.30 -33.39 -29.44
CA ASP A 9 1.76 -34.05 -30.66
C ASP A 9 2.74 -35.18 -30.28
N PRO A 10 2.40 -36.47 -30.49
CA PRO A 10 3.22 -37.60 -30.04
C PRO A 10 4.60 -37.65 -30.71
N ALA A 11 4.84 -36.88 -31.78
CA ALA A 11 6.15 -36.73 -32.41
C ALA A 11 7.12 -35.79 -31.64
N LYS A 12 6.65 -35.09 -30.60
CA LYS A 12 7.42 -34.17 -29.74
C LYS A 12 7.34 -34.52 -28.24
N ALA A 13 6.86 -35.70 -27.87
CA ALA A 13 6.76 -36.09 -26.47
C ALA A 13 8.15 -36.17 -25.82
N THR A 14 8.37 -35.40 -24.76
CA THR A 14 9.63 -35.46 -24.00
C THR A 14 9.72 -36.80 -23.28
N ASP A 15 10.83 -37.50 -23.47
CA ASP A 15 11.08 -38.79 -22.84
C ASP A 15 11.26 -38.64 -21.32
N GLY A 16 10.47 -39.38 -20.54
CA GLY A 16 10.58 -39.52 -19.10
C GLY A 16 11.09 -40.91 -18.68
N LEU A 17 11.33 -41.03 -17.37
CA LEU A 17 11.90 -42.20 -16.72
C LEU A 17 10.96 -42.78 -15.68
N THR A 18 10.98 -44.10 -15.52
CA THR A 18 10.18 -44.75 -14.47
C THR A 18 10.85 -44.74 -13.09
N LEU A 19 10.07 -44.93 -12.03
CA LEU A 19 10.60 -45.15 -10.67
C LEU A 19 11.56 -46.36 -10.60
N ALA A 20 11.38 -47.36 -11.46
CA ALA A 20 12.28 -48.51 -11.56
C ALA A 20 13.71 -48.09 -11.93
N TYR A 21 13.86 -47.11 -12.82
CA TYR A 21 15.16 -46.53 -13.18
C TYR A 21 15.84 -45.89 -11.98
N LEU A 22 15.11 -45.06 -11.21
CA LEU A 22 15.66 -44.40 -10.01
C LEU A 22 16.13 -45.42 -8.97
N ARG A 23 15.32 -46.45 -8.70
CA ARG A 23 15.68 -47.55 -7.78
C ARG A 23 16.92 -48.31 -8.25
N ARG A 24 17.00 -48.58 -9.56
CA ARG A 24 18.16 -49.23 -10.17
C ARG A 24 19.41 -48.38 -10.06
N PHE A 25 19.31 -47.09 -10.36
CA PHE A 25 20.40 -46.13 -10.18
C PHE A 25 20.93 -46.12 -8.74
N ILE A 26 20.04 -45.97 -7.75
CA ILE A 26 20.41 -45.99 -6.32
C ILE A 26 21.11 -47.31 -5.97
N SER A 27 20.58 -48.45 -6.43
CA SER A 27 21.19 -49.75 -6.22
C SER A 27 22.59 -49.85 -6.84
N THR A 28 22.80 -49.33 -8.05
CA THR A 28 24.09 -49.38 -8.76
C THR A 28 25.15 -48.49 -8.12
N VAL A 29 24.75 -47.33 -7.59
CA VAL A 29 25.68 -46.44 -6.85
C VAL A 29 26.13 -47.07 -5.51
N GLY A 30 25.38 -48.07 -5.03
CA GLY A 30 25.70 -48.87 -3.85
C GLY A 30 24.73 -48.67 -2.69
N GLY A 31 23.48 -48.29 -2.99
CA GLY A 31 22.39 -48.17 -2.04
C GLY A 31 22.25 -46.78 -1.42
N ARG A 32 21.14 -46.56 -0.72
CA ARG A 32 20.79 -45.27 -0.09
C ARG A 32 21.85 -44.77 0.89
N SER A 33 22.51 -45.67 1.63
CA SER A 33 23.56 -45.30 2.60
C SER A 33 24.77 -44.59 1.98
N LYS A 34 25.04 -44.76 0.68
CA LYS A 34 26.11 -44.03 -0.03
C LYS A 34 25.69 -42.65 -0.54
N LEU A 35 24.39 -42.38 -0.56
CA LEU A 35 23.79 -41.15 -1.03
C LEU A 35 23.29 -40.28 0.13
N GLU A 36 23.40 -40.78 1.36
CA GLU A 36 22.97 -40.11 2.58
C GLU A 36 23.72 -38.79 2.80
N GLY A 37 22.95 -37.71 3.02
CA GLY A 37 23.47 -36.35 3.24
C GLY A 37 24.06 -35.67 2.00
N LEU A 38 23.97 -36.28 0.81
CA LEU A 38 24.44 -35.65 -0.42
C LEU A 38 23.36 -34.78 -1.06
N SER A 39 23.74 -33.59 -1.52
CA SER A 39 22.88 -32.75 -2.35
C SER A 39 22.68 -33.35 -3.75
N THR A 40 21.60 -32.95 -4.42
CA THR A 40 21.31 -33.38 -5.79
C THR A 40 22.42 -32.99 -6.76
N LEU A 41 23.04 -31.81 -6.57
CA LEU A 41 24.21 -31.37 -7.33
C LEU A 41 25.44 -32.27 -7.11
N GLU A 42 25.70 -32.68 -5.88
CA GLU A 42 26.81 -33.57 -5.58
C GLU A 42 26.60 -34.96 -6.14
N VAL A 43 25.38 -35.51 -6.05
CA VAL A 43 25.04 -36.79 -6.66
C VAL A 43 25.22 -36.73 -8.17
N SER A 44 24.71 -35.67 -8.82
CA SER A 44 24.90 -35.44 -10.25
C SER A 44 26.39 -35.38 -10.62
N LYS A 45 27.19 -34.55 -9.92
CA LYS A 45 28.63 -34.40 -10.19
C LYS A 45 29.43 -35.68 -9.95
N ARG A 46 29.15 -36.40 -8.87
CA ARG A 46 29.97 -37.54 -8.41
C ARG A 46 29.63 -38.84 -9.13
N PHE A 47 28.37 -39.06 -9.49
CA PHE A 47 27.91 -40.36 -9.99
C PHE A 47 27.37 -40.32 -11.43
N LEU A 48 27.04 -39.14 -11.98
CA LEU A 48 26.45 -39.01 -13.31
C LEU A 48 27.35 -38.24 -14.31
N ALA A 49 28.19 -37.30 -13.85
CA ALA A 49 28.73 -36.23 -14.71
C ALA A 49 30.06 -36.40 -15.48
N PRO A 50 30.89 -37.46 -15.43
CA PRO A 50 32.14 -37.41 -16.20
C PRO A 50 31.91 -37.67 -17.70
N GLY A 51 31.49 -36.64 -18.46
CA GLY A 51 31.88 -36.46 -19.87
C GLY A 51 30.83 -36.34 -20.99
N THR A 52 29.52 -36.29 -20.73
CA THR A 52 28.47 -36.32 -21.80
C THR A 52 27.55 -35.08 -21.80
N ARG A 53 26.93 -34.77 -22.96
CA ARG A 53 25.98 -33.65 -23.13
C ARG A 53 24.61 -33.89 -22.44
N SER A 54 24.31 -35.14 -22.08
CA SER A 54 23.11 -35.55 -21.33
C SER A 54 23.46 -36.74 -20.44
N LEU A 55 23.03 -36.73 -19.18
CA LEU A 55 23.42 -37.74 -18.18
C LEU A 55 22.74 -39.11 -18.43
N PHE A 56 21.68 -39.14 -19.24
CA PHE A 56 21.16 -40.36 -19.87
C PHE A 56 22.21 -41.19 -20.59
N GLN A 57 23.20 -40.54 -21.21
CA GLN A 57 24.25 -41.25 -21.94
C GLN A 57 25.26 -41.90 -21.00
N SER A 58 25.38 -41.38 -19.77
CA SER A 58 26.25 -41.95 -18.73
C SER A 58 25.62 -43.16 -18.04
N PHE A 59 24.29 -43.18 -17.88
CA PHE A 59 23.54 -44.30 -17.30
C PHE A 59 22.22 -44.56 -18.06
N PRO A 60 22.22 -45.40 -19.11
CA PRO A 60 21.07 -45.53 -20.01
C PRO A 60 19.90 -46.33 -19.38
N PRO A 61 18.65 -45.87 -19.55
CA PRO A 61 17.47 -46.63 -19.15
C PRO A 61 17.31 -47.88 -20.01
N LEU A 62 16.68 -48.91 -19.44
CA LEU A 62 16.20 -50.04 -20.23
C LEU A 62 14.96 -49.63 -21.03
N ASP A 63 14.66 -50.35 -22.12
CA ASP A 63 13.56 -50.02 -23.03
C ASP A 63 12.19 -49.97 -22.33
N ASP A 64 12.00 -50.75 -21.25
CA ASP A 64 10.77 -50.79 -20.44
C ASP A 64 10.69 -49.67 -19.37
N GLU A 65 11.81 -48.99 -19.10
CA GLU A 65 11.92 -47.88 -18.15
C GLU A 65 11.70 -46.51 -18.81
N LYS A 66 11.53 -46.47 -20.15
CA LYS A 66 11.36 -45.25 -20.95
C LYS A 66 9.92 -45.09 -21.42
N ARG A 67 9.30 -43.94 -21.11
CA ARG A 67 7.91 -43.61 -21.50
C ARG A 67 7.78 -42.09 -21.68
N PRO A 68 6.78 -41.57 -22.42
CA PRO A 68 6.47 -40.14 -22.41
C PRO A 68 6.38 -39.61 -20.98
N ALA A 69 7.02 -38.49 -20.67
CA ALA A 69 6.99 -37.89 -19.35
C ALA A 69 5.58 -37.41 -18.99
N GLU A 70 5.07 -37.84 -17.83
CA GLU A 70 3.78 -37.41 -17.28
C GLU A 70 3.98 -36.32 -16.23
N TRP A 71 5.10 -36.35 -15.52
CA TRP A 71 5.43 -35.39 -14.46
C TRP A 71 6.80 -34.77 -14.68
N TYR A 72 6.88 -33.46 -14.58
CA TYR A 72 8.12 -32.72 -14.45
C TYR A 72 8.37 -32.46 -12.97
N ILE A 73 9.55 -32.81 -12.46
CA ILE A 73 9.88 -32.62 -11.04
C ILE A 73 10.87 -31.45 -10.91
N CYS A 74 10.36 -30.33 -10.40
CA CYS A 74 11.13 -29.17 -9.96
C CYS A 74 11.71 -29.44 -8.57
N HIS A 75 13.02 -29.24 -8.39
CA HIS A 75 13.70 -29.45 -7.12
C HIS A 75 14.97 -28.61 -7.04
N SER A 76 15.41 -28.30 -5.81
CA SER A 76 16.67 -27.59 -5.60
C SER A 76 17.89 -28.45 -5.94
N TRP A 77 18.93 -27.82 -6.49
CA TRP A 77 20.22 -28.48 -6.69
C TRP A 77 21.01 -28.64 -5.39
N SER A 78 20.87 -27.69 -4.47
CA SER A 78 21.44 -27.78 -3.11
C SER A 78 20.62 -28.69 -2.19
N GLY A 79 19.37 -28.98 -2.55
CA GLY A 79 18.50 -29.90 -1.82
C GLY A 79 19.04 -31.33 -1.72
N ASN A 80 18.71 -32.02 -0.63
CA ASN A 80 19.11 -33.40 -0.36
C ASN A 80 18.49 -34.35 -1.39
N PHE A 81 19.35 -35.15 -2.02
CA PHE A 81 18.97 -36.04 -3.10
C PHE A 81 17.92 -37.09 -2.68
N LEU A 82 18.11 -37.75 -1.54
CA LEU A 82 17.24 -38.83 -1.11
C LEU A 82 15.85 -38.32 -0.72
N ASP A 83 15.79 -37.11 -0.17
CA ASP A 83 14.53 -36.43 0.14
C ASP A 83 13.74 -36.11 -1.15
N VAL A 84 14.42 -35.76 -2.26
CA VAL A 84 13.76 -35.58 -3.57
C VAL A 84 13.17 -36.89 -4.05
N ILE A 85 13.93 -37.98 -3.94
CA ILE A 85 13.46 -39.30 -4.36
C ILE A 85 12.27 -39.76 -3.52
N ASP A 86 12.30 -39.57 -2.20
CA ASP A 86 11.23 -40.02 -1.31
C ASP A 86 9.92 -39.25 -1.55
N ALA A 87 10.00 -37.94 -1.81
CA ALA A 87 8.84 -37.15 -2.20
C ALA A 87 8.24 -37.62 -3.53
N VAL A 88 9.09 -37.92 -4.52
CA VAL A 88 8.67 -38.44 -5.83
C VAL A 88 8.05 -39.84 -5.69
N GLU A 89 8.61 -40.73 -4.88
CA GLU A 89 8.04 -42.06 -4.64
C GLU A 89 6.68 -42.00 -3.92
N THR A 90 6.44 -40.98 -3.10
CA THR A 90 5.17 -40.76 -2.41
C THR A 90 4.09 -40.20 -3.35
N LEU A 91 4.48 -39.34 -4.31
CA LEU A 91 3.56 -38.72 -5.25
C LEU A 91 2.99 -39.70 -6.29
N VAL A 92 3.80 -40.66 -6.78
CA VAL A 92 3.47 -41.37 -8.03
C VAL A 92 3.01 -42.81 -7.78
N PRO A 93 1.73 -43.16 -8.07
CA PRO A 93 1.24 -44.53 -7.92
C PRO A 93 1.97 -45.50 -8.84
N SER A 94 2.13 -46.75 -8.42
CA SER A 94 2.91 -47.78 -9.13
C SER A 94 2.44 -48.16 -10.55
N THR A 95 1.32 -47.64 -11.03
CA THR A 95 0.65 -48.12 -12.26
C THR A 95 0.94 -47.28 -13.50
N LEU A 96 1.27 -45.99 -13.38
CA LEU A 96 1.71 -45.10 -14.47
C LEU A 96 2.59 -44.01 -13.84
N SER A 97 3.89 -44.01 -14.15
CA SER A 97 4.85 -43.16 -13.44
C SER A 97 6.09 -42.86 -14.29
N SER A 98 5.95 -41.99 -15.29
CA SER A 98 7.10 -41.48 -16.05
C SER A 98 7.41 -40.05 -15.64
N ILE A 99 8.60 -39.81 -15.11
CA ILE A 99 9.03 -38.53 -14.57
C ILE A 99 10.18 -37.94 -15.37
N TRP A 100 10.26 -36.61 -15.40
CA TRP A 100 11.36 -35.87 -15.96
C TRP A 100 12.08 -35.11 -14.83
N LEU A 101 13.34 -35.44 -14.60
CA LEU A 101 14.15 -34.89 -13.50
C LEU A 101 15.34 -34.12 -14.07
N ARG A 102 15.46 -32.83 -13.76
CA ARG A 102 16.50 -31.99 -14.36
C ARG A 102 17.90 -32.55 -14.12
N PHE A 103 18.21 -33.07 -12.93
CA PHE A 103 19.53 -33.62 -12.63
C PHE A 103 19.91 -34.89 -13.41
N ILE A 104 18.97 -35.53 -14.12
CA ILE A 104 19.21 -36.70 -14.99
C ILE A 104 19.18 -36.29 -16.47
N HIS A 105 18.33 -35.34 -16.83
CA HIS A 105 18.09 -34.98 -18.23
C HIS A 105 18.97 -33.81 -18.71
N PHE A 106 19.48 -32.98 -17.79
CA PHE A 106 20.16 -31.72 -18.10
C PHE A 106 21.38 -31.41 -17.22
N PRO A 107 22.47 -30.83 -17.76
CA PRO A 107 23.58 -30.32 -16.96
C PRO A 107 23.18 -29.03 -16.20
N PRO A 108 23.84 -28.72 -15.07
CA PRO A 108 23.47 -27.64 -14.15
C PRO A 108 23.56 -26.20 -14.71
N HIS A 109 24.00 -25.98 -15.96
CA HIS A 109 24.24 -24.64 -16.54
C HIS A 109 23.63 -24.44 -17.94
N ALA A 110 22.53 -25.10 -18.25
CA ALA A 110 21.87 -24.93 -19.54
C ALA A 110 21.03 -23.65 -19.65
N PRO A 111 20.84 -23.10 -20.87
CA PRO A 111 20.04 -21.89 -21.08
C PRO A 111 18.55 -22.13 -20.78
N PRO A 112 17.84 -21.12 -20.22
CA PRO A 112 16.42 -21.23 -19.83
C PRO A 112 15.47 -21.61 -20.98
N SER A 113 15.78 -21.18 -22.20
CA SER A 113 14.94 -21.40 -23.38
C SER A 113 14.71 -22.89 -23.70
N SER A 114 15.67 -23.75 -23.41
CA SER A 114 15.53 -25.20 -23.60
C SER A 114 14.60 -25.85 -22.57
N LEU A 115 14.40 -25.22 -21.42
CA LEU A 115 13.56 -25.73 -20.33
C LEU A 115 12.06 -25.46 -20.61
N GLN A 116 11.76 -24.32 -21.24
CA GLN A 116 10.41 -23.92 -21.60
C GLN A 116 9.74 -24.94 -22.54
N GLU A 117 10.44 -25.40 -23.57
CA GLU A 117 9.92 -26.40 -24.50
C GLU A 117 9.60 -27.73 -23.80
N VAL A 118 10.43 -28.11 -22.83
CA VAL A 118 10.24 -29.34 -22.05
C VAL A 118 9.03 -29.22 -21.13
N ILE A 119 8.97 -28.19 -20.29
CA ILE A 119 7.89 -28.01 -19.32
C ILE A 119 6.54 -27.89 -20.04
N SER A 120 6.48 -27.14 -21.14
CA SER A 120 5.25 -26.98 -21.94
C SER A 120 4.76 -28.28 -22.61
N SER A 121 5.61 -29.31 -22.69
CA SER A 121 5.28 -30.59 -23.32
C SER A 121 4.83 -31.68 -22.33
N ILE A 122 4.95 -31.42 -21.03
CA ILE A 122 4.66 -32.38 -19.95
C ILE A 122 3.41 -31.90 -19.22
N PRO A 123 2.40 -32.74 -18.96
CA PRO A 123 1.09 -32.27 -18.50
C PRO A 123 1.04 -31.82 -17.03
N HIS A 124 1.95 -32.32 -16.18
CA HIS A 124 1.95 -32.01 -14.75
C HIS A 124 3.33 -31.59 -14.28
N VAL A 125 3.39 -30.60 -13.40
CA VAL A 125 4.62 -30.17 -12.72
C VAL A 125 4.47 -30.43 -11.23
N ALA A 126 5.47 -31.05 -10.62
CA ALA A 126 5.55 -31.18 -9.18
C ALA A 126 6.80 -30.50 -8.61
N VAL A 127 6.65 -29.79 -7.51
CA VAL A 127 7.74 -29.01 -6.90
C VAL A 127 8.07 -29.60 -5.55
N VAL A 128 9.31 -30.05 -5.37
CA VAL A 128 9.75 -30.65 -4.10
C VAL A 128 10.29 -29.56 -3.17
N TRP A 129 9.69 -29.41 -1.99
CA TRP A 129 10.07 -28.41 -0.99
C TRP A 129 10.92 -28.97 0.15
N GLN A 130 12.13 -28.43 0.37
CA GLN A 130 13.12 -28.94 1.32
C GLN A 130 13.71 -27.85 2.25
N ASP A 131 13.97 -28.22 3.50
CA ASP A 131 14.61 -27.49 4.64
C ASP A 131 15.03 -26.03 4.38
N GLY A 132 14.09 -25.08 4.41
CA GLY A 132 14.36 -23.64 4.49
C GLY A 132 15.36 -23.09 3.46
N LEU A 133 15.68 -23.86 2.44
CA LEU A 133 16.68 -23.57 1.44
C LEU A 133 15.90 -23.06 0.26
N LEU A 134 15.91 -21.73 0.16
CA LEU A 134 15.69 -20.93 -1.04
C LEU A 134 15.52 -21.84 -2.26
N LEU A 135 14.32 -21.84 -2.84
CA LEU A 135 14.20 -22.13 -4.26
C LEU A 135 15.35 -21.36 -4.92
N ASP A 136 16.34 -22.08 -5.43
CA ASP A 136 17.43 -21.49 -6.18
C ASP A 136 16.77 -20.62 -7.26
N THR A 137 17.43 -19.55 -7.72
CA THR A 137 16.87 -18.66 -8.75
C THR A 137 16.30 -19.43 -9.95
N TRP A 138 16.87 -20.61 -10.23
CA TRP A 138 16.40 -21.56 -11.23
C TRP A 138 15.11 -22.33 -10.91
N CYS A 139 14.85 -22.70 -9.65
CA CYS A 139 13.59 -23.33 -9.26
C CYS A 139 12.42 -22.36 -9.43
N LEU A 140 12.67 -21.05 -9.25
CA LEU A 140 11.69 -20.03 -9.60
C LEU A 140 11.43 -20.03 -11.10
N VAL A 141 12.45 -20.10 -11.96
CA VAL A 141 12.25 -20.21 -13.43
C VAL A 141 11.38 -21.41 -13.80
N GLU A 142 11.58 -22.54 -13.13
CA GLU A 142 10.79 -23.75 -13.36
C GLU A 142 9.33 -23.58 -12.91
N LEU A 143 9.11 -23.00 -11.73
CA LEU A 143 7.79 -22.62 -11.24
C LEU A 143 7.10 -21.59 -12.16
N PHE A 144 7.88 -20.64 -12.69
CA PHE A 144 7.47 -19.58 -13.62
C PHE A 144 6.94 -20.18 -14.93
N LEU A 145 7.70 -21.14 -15.47
CA LEU A 145 7.33 -21.89 -16.66
C LEU A 145 6.12 -22.81 -16.41
N ALA A 146 6.03 -23.39 -15.22
CA ALA A 146 4.99 -24.34 -14.85
C ALA A 146 3.62 -23.64 -14.66
N ALA A 147 3.59 -22.53 -13.92
CA ALA A 147 2.38 -21.77 -13.61
C ALA A 147 1.65 -21.25 -14.86
N THR A 148 2.38 -21.00 -15.95
CA THR A 148 1.82 -20.49 -17.21
C THR A 148 1.35 -21.57 -18.18
N THR A 149 1.68 -22.85 -17.95
CA THR A 149 1.51 -23.90 -18.95
C THR A 149 0.80 -25.16 -18.46
N THR A 150 0.81 -25.44 -17.15
CA THR A 150 0.44 -26.75 -16.58
C THR A 150 -0.10 -26.65 -15.16
N GLU A 151 -0.79 -27.69 -14.68
CA GLU A 151 -1.18 -27.80 -13.27
C GLU A 151 0.09 -28.07 -12.41
N VAL A 152 0.33 -27.18 -11.45
CA VAL A 152 1.49 -27.26 -10.53
C VAL A 152 1.04 -27.86 -9.21
N LYS A 153 1.75 -28.90 -8.75
CA LYS A 153 1.53 -29.55 -7.46
C LYS A 153 2.78 -29.45 -6.58
N VAL A 154 2.71 -28.77 -5.45
CA VAL A 154 3.85 -28.72 -4.52
C VAL A 154 3.84 -29.96 -3.61
N LEU A 155 5.01 -30.53 -3.36
CA LEU A 155 5.25 -31.75 -2.60
C LEU A 155 6.08 -31.44 -1.35
N PRO A 156 5.51 -31.61 -0.16
CA PRO A 156 6.27 -31.48 1.08
C PRO A 156 7.14 -32.72 1.27
N VAL A 157 8.40 -32.53 1.64
CA VAL A 157 9.24 -33.62 2.14
C VAL A 157 8.94 -33.79 3.63
N ARG A 158 8.38 -34.95 4.02
CA ARG A 158 7.98 -35.26 5.42
C ARG A 158 9.14 -35.37 6.42
N SER A 159 10.39 -35.35 5.99
CA SER A 159 11.59 -35.33 6.85
C SER A 159 12.04 -33.92 7.25
N ASN A 160 11.31 -32.89 6.83
CA ASN A 160 11.69 -31.48 6.99
C ASN A 160 11.22 -30.92 8.34
N VAL A 161 12.15 -30.30 9.07
CA VAL A 161 11.90 -29.65 10.37
C VAL A 161 10.79 -28.60 10.31
N LEU A 162 10.60 -27.97 9.15
CA LEU A 162 9.52 -27.01 8.90
C LEU A 162 8.15 -27.69 9.04
N PHE A 163 7.92 -28.83 8.41
CA PHE A 163 6.64 -29.54 8.44
C PHE A 163 6.43 -30.40 9.70
N ASP A 164 7.43 -30.45 10.59
CA ASP A 164 7.28 -30.97 11.97
C ASP A 164 6.67 -29.93 12.92
N GLN A 165 6.44 -28.69 12.45
CA GLN A 165 5.80 -27.62 13.23
C GLN A 165 4.27 -27.60 13.01
N PRO A 166 3.51 -26.93 13.90
CA PRO A 166 2.09 -26.72 13.69
C PRO A 166 1.81 -26.04 12.34
N PRO A 167 0.72 -26.41 11.61
CA PRO A 167 0.44 -25.93 10.26
C PRO A 167 0.51 -24.40 10.08
N LEU A 168 0.14 -23.65 11.11
CA LEU A 168 0.15 -22.18 11.10
C LEU A 168 1.56 -21.58 11.09
N GLU A 169 2.50 -22.20 11.81
CA GLU A 169 3.90 -21.78 11.80
C GLU A 169 4.58 -22.16 10.47
N VAL A 170 4.15 -23.28 9.87
CA VAL A 170 4.52 -23.65 8.50
C VAL A 170 4.10 -22.54 7.53
N TYR A 171 2.84 -22.09 7.59
CA TYR A 171 2.34 -21.03 6.71
C TYR A 171 3.12 -19.72 6.86
N LYS A 172 3.31 -19.24 8.09
CA LYS A 172 4.05 -17.99 8.34
C LYS A 172 5.46 -18.06 7.77
N SER A 173 6.18 -19.11 8.11
CA SER A 173 7.54 -19.34 7.62
C SER A 173 7.58 -19.49 6.09
N PHE A 174 6.54 -20.08 5.50
CA PHE A 174 6.40 -20.21 4.06
C PHE A 174 6.21 -18.84 3.40
N MET A 175 5.32 -18.00 3.91
CA MET A 175 5.09 -16.65 3.39
C MET A 175 6.32 -15.77 3.52
N GLU A 176 7.03 -15.83 4.65
CA GLU A 176 8.31 -15.14 4.82
C GLU A 176 9.36 -15.59 3.80
N ALA A 177 9.41 -16.90 3.49
CA ALA A 177 10.30 -17.43 2.48
C ALA A 177 9.91 -16.95 1.08
N VAL A 178 8.62 -16.95 0.74
CA VAL A 178 8.10 -16.42 -0.54
C VAL A 178 8.47 -14.95 -0.71
N ASP A 179 8.26 -14.12 0.32
CA ASP A 179 8.59 -12.70 0.29
C ASP A 179 10.09 -12.46 0.13
N THR A 180 10.92 -13.22 0.88
CA THR A 180 12.38 -13.15 0.77
C THR A 180 12.84 -13.51 -0.64
N ILE A 181 12.22 -14.52 -1.25
CA ILE A 181 12.55 -14.96 -2.60
C ILE A 181 12.10 -13.94 -3.64
N SER A 182 10.88 -13.39 -3.53
CA SER A 182 10.39 -12.30 -4.38
C SER A 182 11.29 -11.07 -4.31
N PHE A 183 11.79 -10.74 -3.11
CA PHE A 183 12.77 -9.68 -2.90
C PHE A 183 14.14 -10.02 -3.53
N ALA A 184 14.62 -11.26 -3.43
CA ALA A 184 15.88 -11.68 -4.02
C ALA A 184 15.83 -11.69 -5.56
N ALA A 185 14.75 -12.22 -6.16
CA ALA A 185 14.50 -12.17 -7.61
C ALA A 185 14.45 -10.70 -8.10
N SER A 186 13.80 -9.85 -7.29
CA SER A 186 13.90 -8.39 -7.21
C SER A 186 15.14 -7.69 -7.73
N HIS A 187 16.25 -8.23 -7.25
CA HIS A 187 17.55 -7.57 -7.09
C HIS A 187 18.70 -8.48 -7.57
N SER A 188 18.39 -9.60 -8.22
CA SER A 188 19.39 -10.54 -8.73
C SER A 188 20.05 -10.01 -10.01
N GLU A 189 21.33 -10.34 -10.23
CA GLU A 189 22.05 -10.06 -11.49
C GLU A 189 21.37 -10.73 -12.71
N ASP A 190 20.58 -11.77 -12.47
CA ASP A 190 19.83 -12.51 -13.49
C ASP A 190 18.48 -11.86 -13.84
N LYS A 191 18.05 -10.79 -13.15
CA LYS A 191 16.75 -10.13 -13.39
C LYS A 191 16.56 -9.72 -14.85
N GLU A 192 17.56 -9.07 -15.45
CA GLU A 192 17.50 -8.66 -16.85
C GLU A 192 17.38 -9.86 -17.80
N ALA A 193 18.04 -10.97 -17.48
CA ALA A 193 17.97 -12.20 -18.27
C ALA A 193 16.61 -12.91 -18.14
N LEU A 194 15.99 -12.83 -16.96
CA LEU A 194 14.66 -13.34 -16.68
C LEU A 194 13.58 -12.48 -17.36
N GLU A 195 13.65 -11.16 -17.21
CA GLU A 195 12.72 -10.21 -17.86
C GLU A 195 12.84 -10.26 -19.39
N ALA A 196 14.06 -10.41 -19.93
CA ALA A 196 14.26 -10.57 -21.37
C ALA A 196 13.76 -11.90 -21.92
N ALA A 197 13.83 -12.98 -21.13
CA ALA A 197 13.30 -14.29 -21.52
C ALA A 197 11.77 -14.37 -21.36
N PHE A 198 11.19 -13.63 -20.43
CA PHE A 198 9.78 -13.72 -20.04
C PHE A 198 9.13 -12.35 -19.82
N PRO A 199 8.88 -11.58 -20.90
CA PRO A 199 8.42 -10.18 -20.81
C PRO A 199 6.96 -10.01 -20.34
N ASP A 200 6.13 -11.05 -20.41
CA ASP A 200 4.70 -11.02 -20.04
C ASP A 200 4.43 -11.64 -18.65
N LEU A 201 5.48 -11.96 -17.88
CA LEU A 201 5.38 -12.81 -16.70
C LEU A 201 5.42 -12.00 -15.39
N GLU A 202 4.36 -12.09 -14.58
CA GLU A 202 4.29 -11.40 -13.29
C GLU A 202 4.66 -12.35 -12.13
N ILE A 203 5.58 -11.92 -11.24
CA ILE A 203 5.97 -12.63 -10.00
C ILE A 203 4.75 -13.04 -9.16
N ARG A 204 3.69 -12.24 -9.24
CA ARG A 204 2.43 -12.42 -8.54
C ARG A 204 1.70 -13.72 -8.91
N GLU A 205 1.84 -14.22 -10.14
CA GLU A 205 1.14 -15.43 -10.59
C GLU A 205 1.71 -16.68 -9.92
N ILE A 206 3.04 -16.78 -9.76
CA ILE A 206 3.65 -17.86 -8.96
C ILE A 206 3.22 -17.75 -7.52
N GLN A 207 3.33 -16.55 -6.94
CA GLN A 207 3.01 -16.32 -5.55
C GLN A 207 1.59 -16.80 -5.25
N SER A 208 0.62 -16.51 -6.11
CA SER A 208 -0.75 -17.00 -5.98
C SER A 208 -0.85 -18.53 -5.99
N VAL A 209 -0.11 -19.24 -6.85
CA VAL A 209 -0.12 -20.72 -6.89
C VAL A 209 0.47 -21.32 -5.61
N LEU A 210 1.55 -20.72 -5.11
CA LEU A 210 2.22 -21.14 -3.87
C LEU A 210 1.34 -20.87 -2.64
N GLU A 211 0.71 -19.68 -2.58
CA GLU A 211 -0.25 -19.28 -1.54
C GLU A 211 -1.47 -20.20 -1.51
N GLU A 212 -2.04 -20.52 -2.68
CA GLU A 212 -3.18 -21.44 -2.77
C GLU A 212 -2.82 -22.83 -2.26
N TRP A 213 -1.65 -23.34 -2.64
CA TRP A 213 -1.20 -24.66 -2.17
C TRP A 213 -1.00 -24.70 -0.66
N ILE A 214 -0.24 -23.75 -0.08
CA ILE A 214 0.03 -23.79 1.36
C ILE A 214 -1.28 -23.58 2.15
N SER A 215 -2.20 -22.79 1.63
CA SER A 215 -3.54 -22.60 2.21
C SER A 215 -4.34 -23.90 2.19
N GLN A 216 -4.31 -24.65 1.08
CA GLN A 216 -4.94 -25.98 0.99
C GLN A 216 -4.30 -26.99 1.94
N TYR A 217 -2.96 -27.00 2.04
CA TYR A 217 -2.25 -27.88 2.99
C TYR A 217 -2.67 -27.60 4.43
N VAL A 218 -2.64 -26.33 4.86
CA VAL A 218 -3.06 -25.94 6.21
C VAL A 218 -4.51 -26.30 6.46
N HIS A 219 -5.38 -26.09 5.46
CA HIS A 219 -6.78 -26.48 5.51
C HIS A 219 -6.94 -27.98 5.77
N ASP A 220 -6.30 -28.83 4.97
CA ASP A 220 -6.35 -30.29 5.09
C ASP A 220 -5.82 -30.76 6.45
N GLU A 221 -4.69 -30.21 6.92
CA GLU A 221 -4.13 -30.54 8.23
C GLU A 221 -5.07 -30.17 9.38
N ILE A 222 -5.78 -29.04 9.28
CA ILE A 222 -6.79 -28.64 10.28
C ILE A 222 -7.99 -29.60 10.23
N GLU A 223 -8.42 -30.04 9.05
CA GLU A 223 -9.51 -31.02 8.89
C GLU A 223 -9.16 -32.39 9.51
N GLU A 224 -7.89 -32.78 9.50
CA GLU A 224 -7.42 -34.03 10.12
C GLU A 224 -7.35 -33.98 11.66
N ILE A 225 -7.45 -32.80 12.29
CA ILE A 225 -7.43 -32.66 13.75
C ILE A 225 -8.63 -33.41 14.38
N PRO A 226 -8.40 -34.44 15.21
CA PRO A 226 -9.50 -35.29 15.69
C PRO A 226 -10.44 -34.62 16.69
N SER A 227 -9.95 -33.63 17.44
CA SER A 227 -10.71 -32.94 18.49
C SER A 227 -11.48 -31.76 17.90
N PRO A 228 -12.82 -31.74 17.94
CA PRO A 228 -13.59 -30.64 17.37
C PRO A 228 -13.24 -29.27 17.97
N THR A 229 -12.90 -29.23 19.26
CA THR A 229 -12.52 -27.98 19.95
C THR A 229 -11.14 -27.50 19.53
N GLU A 230 -10.15 -28.39 19.39
CA GLU A 230 -8.81 -28.03 18.91
C GLU A 230 -8.87 -27.64 17.43
N GLN A 231 -9.69 -28.33 16.64
CA GLN A 231 -9.98 -27.98 15.24
C GLN A 231 -10.61 -26.59 15.13
N ALA A 232 -11.61 -26.26 15.96
CA ALA A 232 -12.21 -24.93 15.98
C ALA A 232 -11.22 -23.83 16.38
N GLN A 233 -10.34 -24.10 17.34
CA GLN A 233 -9.25 -23.20 17.71
C GLN A 233 -8.28 -22.98 16.54
N ALA A 234 -7.89 -24.05 15.84
CA ALA A 234 -7.04 -23.95 14.66
C ALA A 234 -7.70 -23.17 13.52
N TRP A 235 -9.01 -23.34 13.30
CA TRP A 235 -9.77 -22.51 12.36
C TRP A 235 -9.79 -21.03 12.74
N TYR A 236 -9.96 -20.71 14.02
CA TYR A 236 -9.90 -19.33 14.50
C TYR A 236 -8.52 -18.71 14.26
N GLU A 237 -7.45 -19.43 14.60
CA GLU A 237 -6.07 -18.96 14.40
C GLU A 237 -5.71 -18.84 12.92
N TRP A 238 -6.21 -19.75 12.08
CA TRP A 238 -6.10 -19.64 10.62
C TRP A 238 -6.80 -18.39 10.08
N GLY A 239 -8.02 -18.12 10.55
CA GLY A 239 -8.73 -16.89 10.22
C GLY A 239 -7.99 -15.63 10.66
N LEU A 240 -7.33 -15.65 11.83
CA LEU A 240 -6.49 -14.53 12.30
C LEU A 240 -5.29 -14.31 11.40
N LEU A 241 -4.64 -15.37 10.95
CA LEU A 241 -3.48 -15.27 10.08
C LEU A 241 -3.85 -14.69 8.71
N LEU A 242 -4.95 -15.15 8.12
CA LEU A 242 -5.49 -14.59 6.88
C LEU A 242 -5.92 -13.12 7.04
N HIS A 243 -6.50 -12.78 8.20
CA HIS A 243 -6.80 -11.40 8.57
C HIS A 243 -5.52 -10.54 8.58
N GLU A 244 -4.45 -10.99 9.23
CA GLU A 244 -3.16 -10.27 9.27
C GLU A 244 -2.49 -10.17 7.90
N SER A 245 -2.71 -11.16 7.02
CA SER A 245 -2.27 -11.15 5.62
C SER A 245 -3.15 -10.32 4.69
N PHE A 246 -4.16 -9.61 5.21
CA PHE A 246 -5.12 -8.80 4.44
C PHE A 246 -5.99 -9.61 3.45
N ASP A 247 -6.04 -10.94 3.57
CA ASP A 247 -6.94 -11.79 2.78
C ASP A 247 -8.30 -11.93 3.49
N TRP A 248 -9.05 -10.83 3.42
CA TRP A 248 -10.36 -10.69 4.05
C TRP A 248 -11.40 -11.68 3.50
N ASP A 249 -11.28 -12.05 2.23
CA ASP A 249 -12.23 -12.95 1.59
C ASP A 249 -12.01 -14.39 2.07
N ALA A 250 -10.75 -14.83 2.17
CA ALA A 250 -10.44 -16.15 2.71
C ALA A 250 -10.66 -16.26 4.23
N ALA A 251 -10.48 -15.16 4.99
CA ALA A 251 -10.57 -15.17 6.45
C ALA A 251 -11.98 -15.44 7.01
N GLU A 252 -13.05 -15.18 6.24
CA GLU A 252 -14.43 -15.32 6.70
C GLU A 252 -14.82 -16.77 7.04
N ALA A 253 -14.58 -17.71 6.12
CA ALA A 253 -15.03 -19.09 6.28
C ALA A 253 -14.40 -19.82 7.49
N PRO A 254 -13.09 -19.65 7.81
CA PRO A 254 -12.49 -20.18 9.03
C PRO A 254 -13.20 -19.71 10.31
N TYR A 255 -13.53 -18.41 10.42
CA TYR A 255 -14.25 -17.89 11.58
C TYR A 255 -15.66 -18.48 11.71
N GLU A 256 -16.40 -18.59 10.60
CA GLU A 256 -17.72 -19.23 10.61
C GLU A 256 -17.64 -20.69 11.08
N ARG A 257 -16.63 -21.44 10.62
CA ARG A 257 -16.39 -22.83 11.05
C ARG A 257 -16.09 -22.94 12.53
N ALA A 258 -15.23 -22.07 13.06
CA ALA A 258 -14.91 -22.03 14.49
C ALA A 258 -16.16 -21.76 15.34
N LEU A 259 -17.01 -20.81 14.92
CA LEU A 259 -18.25 -20.44 15.60
C LEU A 259 -19.32 -21.54 15.63
N LEU A 260 -19.26 -22.53 14.73
CA LEU A 260 -20.17 -23.69 14.77
C LEU A 260 -19.91 -24.59 15.98
N VAL A 261 -18.70 -24.54 16.54
CA VAL A 261 -18.27 -25.43 17.62
C VAL A 261 -18.15 -24.70 18.96
N PHE A 262 -17.66 -23.46 18.96
CA PHE A 262 -17.50 -22.70 20.20
C PHE A 262 -18.84 -22.45 20.91
N ASP A 263 -18.82 -22.47 22.25
CA ASP A 263 -19.96 -22.05 23.04
C ASP A 263 -20.19 -20.53 22.80
N PRO A 264 -21.40 -20.08 22.42
CA PRO A 264 -21.64 -18.68 22.07
C PRO A 264 -21.33 -17.65 23.17
N ASP A 265 -21.33 -18.07 24.43
CA ASP A 265 -21.03 -17.26 25.60
C ASP A 265 -19.56 -17.41 26.08
N SER A 266 -18.72 -18.17 25.35
CA SER A 266 -17.27 -18.29 25.58
C SER A 266 -16.49 -17.07 25.09
N ARG A 267 -15.26 -16.88 25.62
CA ARG A 267 -14.37 -15.79 25.18
C ARG A 267 -13.90 -16.01 23.74
N GLU A 268 -13.65 -17.26 23.39
CA GLU A 268 -13.23 -17.72 22.08
C GLU A 268 -14.28 -17.33 21.03
N ALA A 269 -15.54 -17.73 21.21
CA ALA A 269 -16.63 -17.34 20.31
C ALA A 269 -16.76 -15.82 20.17
N MET A 270 -16.72 -15.09 21.28
CA MET A 270 -16.86 -13.63 21.27
C MET A 270 -15.72 -12.92 20.55
N ARG A 271 -14.49 -13.40 20.69
CA ARG A 271 -13.34 -12.90 19.93
C ARG A 271 -13.48 -13.25 18.45
N THR A 272 -13.94 -14.45 18.12
CA THR A 272 -14.20 -14.85 16.74
C THR A 272 -15.29 -14.01 16.08
N GLU A 273 -16.41 -13.74 16.78
CA GLU A 273 -17.48 -12.85 16.30
C GLU A 273 -16.96 -11.42 16.05
N MET A 274 -16.10 -10.90 16.93
CA MET A 274 -15.46 -9.59 16.76
C MET A 274 -14.63 -9.53 15.49
N GLN A 275 -13.76 -10.54 15.28
CA GLN A 275 -12.89 -10.60 14.11
C GLN A 275 -13.69 -10.76 12.81
N LEU A 276 -14.72 -11.62 12.81
CA LEU A 276 -15.60 -11.81 11.66
C LEU A 276 -16.31 -10.50 11.26
N ALA A 277 -16.79 -9.72 12.25
CA ALA A 277 -17.40 -8.43 11.96
C ALA A 277 -16.38 -7.40 11.40
N MET A 278 -15.13 -7.43 11.85
CA MET A 278 -14.06 -6.62 11.25
C MET A 278 -13.81 -7.03 9.80
N VAL A 279 -13.73 -8.32 9.51
CA VAL A 279 -13.60 -8.85 8.14
C VAL A 279 -14.76 -8.39 7.25
N HIS A 280 -16.00 -8.45 7.74
CA HIS A 280 -17.16 -7.95 6.99
C HIS A 280 -17.07 -6.46 6.65
N CYS A 281 -16.48 -5.63 7.53
CA CYS A 281 -16.19 -4.23 7.22
C CYS A 281 -15.16 -4.10 6.10
N MET A 282 -14.07 -4.88 6.16
CA MET A 282 -12.99 -4.84 5.15
C MET A 282 -13.45 -5.31 3.78
N GLN A 283 -14.34 -6.31 3.73
CA GLN A 283 -15.03 -6.75 2.52
C GLN A 283 -16.05 -5.73 1.98
N LYS A 284 -16.20 -4.56 2.63
CA LYS A 284 -17.15 -3.50 2.27
C LYS A 284 -18.61 -3.97 2.28
N LYS A 285 -18.96 -4.92 3.15
CA LYS A 285 -20.36 -5.31 3.36
C LYS A 285 -21.15 -4.13 3.97
N PRO A 286 -22.50 -4.11 3.81
CA PRO A 286 -23.33 -3.04 4.36
C PRO A 286 -23.08 -2.83 5.85
N GLN A 287 -23.13 -1.57 6.32
CA GLN A 287 -22.79 -1.20 7.69
C GLN A 287 -23.51 -2.05 8.76
N ASP A 288 -24.80 -2.33 8.55
CA ASP A 288 -25.60 -3.13 9.47
C ASP A 288 -25.05 -4.55 9.69
N ALA A 289 -24.33 -5.11 8.71
CA ALA A 289 -23.78 -6.47 8.74
C ALA A 289 -22.64 -6.62 9.75
N TRP A 290 -21.90 -5.56 10.07
CA TRP A 290 -20.81 -5.60 11.06
C TRP A 290 -21.10 -4.76 12.30
N GLU A 291 -21.83 -3.64 12.18
CA GLU A 291 -22.10 -2.75 13.30
C GLU A 291 -23.07 -3.37 14.31
N THR A 292 -24.13 -4.02 13.82
CA THR A 292 -25.14 -4.64 14.69
C THR A 292 -24.55 -5.81 15.48
N PRO A 293 -23.82 -6.76 14.85
CA PRO A 293 -23.11 -7.80 15.58
C PRO A 293 -22.13 -7.25 16.63
N LEU A 294 -21.26 -6.30 16.29
CA LEU A 294 -20.30 -5.72 17.24
C LEU A 294 -20.98 -5.05 18.44
N LYS A 295 -22.05 -4.28 18.21
CA LYS A 295 -22.80 -3.66 19.31
C LYS A 295 -23.52 -4.68 20.19
N ASN A 296 -24.03 -5.76 19.61
CA ASN A 296 -24.70 -6.82 20.37
C ASN A 296 -23.69 -7.65 21.16
N LEU A 297 -22.54 -7.98 20.55
CA LEU A 297 -21.39 -8.61 21.17
C LEU A 297 -20.95 -7.80 22.40
N LEU A 298 -20.73 -6.49 22.23
CA LEU A 298 -20.29 -5.63 23.33
C LEU A 298 -21.29 -5.62 24.49
N LYS A 299 -22.61 -5.55 24.21
CA LYS A 299 -23.64 -5.67 25.25
C LYS A 299 -23.60 -7.03 25.96
N ARG A 300 -23.32 -8.10 25.21
CA ARG A 300 -23.23 -9.47 25.75
C ARG A 300 -22.02 -9.61 26.67
N GLN A 301 -20.85 -9.15 26.24
CA GLN A 301 -19.62 -9.11 27.05
C GLN A 301 -19.82 -8.27 28.34
N GLN A 302 -20.39 -7.08 28.22
CA GLN A 302 -20.68 -6.20 29.37
C GLN A 302 -21.62 -6.86 30.39
N ARG A 303 -22.61 -7.63 29.91
CA ARG A 303 -23.53 -8.38 30.79
C ARG A 303 -22.86 -9.54 31.51
N LEU A 304 -21.97 -10.29 30.84
CA LEU A 304 -21.36 -11.50 31.38
C LEU A 304 -20.12 -11.20 32.24
N TRP A 305 -19.27 -10.28 31.80
CA TRP A 305 -17.95 -10.02 32.40
C TRP A 305 -17.78 -8.59 32.93
N GLY A 306 -18.72 -7.69 32.61
CA GLY A 306 -18.73 -6.31 33.08
C GLY A 306 -18.09 -5.32 32.11
N ASP A 307 -18.40 -4.03 32.29
CA ASP A 307 -17.96 -2.93 31.41
C ASP A 307 -16.45 -2.69 31.38
N ARG A 308 -15.70 -3.28 32.32
CA ARG A 308 -14.26 -3.09 32.44
C ARG A 308 -13.47 -4.36 32.09
N ASP A 309 -14.13 -5.36 31.52
CA ASP A 309 -13.43 -6.56 31.04
C ASP A 309 -12.53 -6.23 29.85
N ASP A 310 -11.40 -6.92 29.76
CA ASP A 310 -10.41 -6.71 28.70
C ASP A 310 -10.99 -6.95 27.30
N ASP A 311 -11.83 -7.96 27.11
CA ASP A 311 -12.43 -8.27 25.81
C ASP A 311 -13.50 -7.24 25.42
N ALA A 312 -14.23 -6.69 26.41
CA ALA A 312 -15.20 -5.62 26.16
C ALA A 312 -14.51 -4.34 25.68
N VAL A 313 -13.36 -3.99 26.26
CA VAL A 313 -12.57 -2.84 25.81
C VAL A 313 -11.95 -3.12 24.44
N GLU A 314 -11.49 -4.34 24.18
CA GLU A 314 -10.96 -4.71 22.86
C GLU A 314 -12.04 -4.59 21.77
N SER A 315 -13.25 -5.08 22.02
CA SER A 315 -14.37 -4.93 21.07
C SER A 315 -14.78 -3.46 20.87
N MET A 316 -14.57 -2.58 21.85
CA MET A 316 -14.72 -1.13 21.66
C MET A 316 -13.65 -0.56 20.73
N VAL A 317 -12.40 -0.99 20.87
CA VAL A 317 -11.29 -0.60 19.99
C VAL A 317 -11.55 -1.08 18.55
N SER A 318 -11.96 -2.34 18.38
CA SER A 318 -12.35 -2.89 17.08
C SER A 318 -13.52 -2.14 16.45
N LEU A 319 -14.55 -1.79 17.24
CA LEU A 319 -15.68 -0.98 16.75
C LEU A 319 -15.22 0.41 16.27
N ALA A 320 -14.30 1.04 16.99
CA ALA A 320 -13.74 2.32 16.59
C ALA A 320 -12.89 2.21 15.32
N TYR A 321 -12.14 1.12 15.18
CA TYR A 321 -11.34 0.83 13.99
C TYR A 321 -12.24 0.68 12.75
N VAL A 322 -13.29 -0.15 12.79
CA VAL A 322 -14.23 -0.29 11.65
C VAL A 322 -14.99 1.00 11.32
N TYR A 323 -15.25 1.87 12.31
CA TYR A 323 -15.78 3.21 12.02
C TYR A 323 -14.78 4.08 11.26
N SER A 324 -13.49 4.00 11.59
CA SER A 324 -12.44 4.72 10.86
C SER A 324 -12.35 4.24 9.40
N GLU A 325 -12.28 2.93 9.20
CA GLU A 325 -12.14 2.30 7.88
C GLU A 325 -13.36 2.53 6.97
N SER A 326 -14.56 2.59 7.55
CA SER A 326 -15.79 2.96 6.83
C SER A 326 -15.92 4.47 6.56
N GLY A 327 -14.90 5.27 6.85
CA GLY A 327 -14.87 6.72 6.60
C GLY A 327 -15.67 7.55 7.60
N GLN A 328 -15.92 7.02 8.81
CA GLN A 328 -16.73 7.64 9.86
C GLN A 328 -15.94 7.88 11.17
N PRO A 329 -14.78 8.57 11.13
CA PRO A 329 -13.91 8.75 12.30
C PRO A 329 -14.59 9.49 13.48
N ALA A 330 -15.63 10.28 13.20
CA ALA A 330 -16.40 10.96 14.23
C ALA A 330 -17.18 10.00 15.15
N LEU A 331 -17.59 8.82 14.66
CA LEU A 331 -18.27 7.80 15.47
C LEU A 331 -17.29 7.03 16.36
N ALA A 332 -16.01 6.93 15.97
CA ALA A 332 -14.96 6.28 16.73
C ALA A 332 -14.59 7.04 18.02
N LEU A 333 -14.64 8.38 17.99
CA LEU A 333 -14.24 9.25 19.13
C LEU A 333 -14.91 8.90 20.47
N PRO A 334 -16.25 8.88 20.60
CA PRO A 334 -16.89 8.58 21.90
C PRO A 334 -16.62 7.15 22.39
N VAL A 335 -16.39 6.21 21.47
CA VAL A 335 -16.08 4.82 21.82
C VAL A 335 -14.66 4.73 22.37
N LEU A 336 -13.69 5.35 21.70
CA LEU A 336 -12.29 5.42 22.16
C LEU A 336 -12.11 6.25 23.42
N ASP A 337 -12.83 7.35 23.59
CA ASP A 337 -12.81 8.15 24.84
C ASP A 337 -13.22 7.29 26.04
N LYS A 338 -14.29 6.47 25.89
CA LYS A 338 -14.73 5.54 26.94
C LYS A 338 -13.71 4.42 27.16
N ALA A 339 -13.13 3.85 26.10
CA ALA A 339 -12.09 2.82 26.20
C ALA A 339 -10.85 3.36 26.95
N LEU A 340 -10.45 4.60 26.63
CA LEU A 340 -9.33 5.28 27.27
C LEU A 340 -9.61 5.53 28.75
N GLU A 341 -10.81 5.98 29.11
CA GLU A 341 -11.19 6.17 30.51
C GLU A 341 -11.07 4.88 31.32
N ILE A 342 -11.49 3.75 30.74
CA ILE A 342 -11.42 2.43 31.37
C ILE A 342 -9.95 1.99 31.53
N ARG A 343 -9.16 2.00 30.44
CA ARG A 343 -7.75 1.59 30.44
C ARG A 343 -6.90 2.45 31.37
N TRP A 344 -7.10 3.76 31.33
CA TRP A 344 -6.41 4.70 32.21
C TRP A 344 -6.66 4.42 33.69
N LYS A 345 -7.91 4.10 34.06
CA LYS A 345 -8.26 3.77 35.46
C LYS A 345 -7.73 2.40 35.91
N GLN A 346 -7.66 1.42 35.01
CA GLN A 346 -7.26 0.05 35.35
C GLN A 346 -5.75 -0.19 35.31
N LEU A 347 -5.09 0.29 34.26
CA LEU A 347 -3.71 -0.02 33.94
C LEU A 347 -2.78 1.20 34.13
N GLY A 348 -3.37 2.40 34.14
CA GLY A 348 -2.62 3.65 34.21
C GLY A 348 -2.20 4.19 32.84
N PRO A 349 -1.65 5.41 32.80
CA PRO A 349 -1.35 6.13 31.55
C PRO A 349 -0.15 5.61 30.74
N SER A 350 0.75 4.85 31.39
CA SER A 350 1.98 4.36 30.77
C SER A 350 1.88 2.90 30.29
N ASP A 351 0.73 2.25 30.50
CA ASP A 351 0.53 0.86 30.05
C ASP A 351 0.39 0.80 28.53
N VAL A 352 0.97 -0.21 27.88
CA VAL A 352 0.96 -0.39 26.41
C VAL A 352 -0.47 -0.39 25.86
N LYS A 353 -1.44 -1.02 26.54
CA LYS A 353 -2.84 -1.05 26.09
C LYS A 353 -3.48 0.33 26.21
N THR A 354 -3.14 1.13 27.23
CA THR A 354 -3.61 2.51 27.34
C THR A 354 -3.02 3.38 26.23
N LEU A 355 -1.71 3.25 25.97
CA LEU A 355 -1.02 3.98 24.91
C LEU A 355 -1.58 3.66 23.53
N HIS A 356 -1.90 2.38 23.27
CA HIS A 356 -2.53 1.96 22.02
C HIS A 356 -3.88 2.68 21.79
N VAL A 357 -4.75 2.73 22.80
CA VAL A 357 -6.03 3.45 22.69
C VAL A 357 -5.81 4.96 22.50
N MET A 358 -4.82 5.55 23.17
CA MET A 358 -4.49 6.96 22.99
C MET A 358 -3.98 7.28 21.59
N ASP A 359 -3.13 6.42 21.03
CA ASP A 359 -2.59 6.53 19.68
C ASP A 359 -3.72 6.49 18.63
N LEU A 360 -4.62 5.51 18.74
CA LEU A 360 -5.80 5.41 17.89
C LEU A 360 -6.70 6.64 18.01
N LEU A 361 -6.98 7.09 19.23
CA LEU A 361 -7.80 8.27 19.49
C LEU A 361 -7.16 9.54 18.90
N ALA A 362 -5.84 9.67 18.97
CA ALA A 362 -5.10 10.76 18.35
C ALA A 362 -5.24 10.74 16.83
N GLY A 363 -5.16 9.56 16.21
CA GLY A 363 -5.45 9.37 14.78
C GLY A 363 -6.86 9.80 14.40
N GLN A 364 -7.87 9.42 15.19
CA GLN A 364 -9.25 9.86 14.95
C GLN A 364 -9.41 11.38 15.09
N TYR A 365 -8.77 11.99 16.10
CA TYR A 365 -8.75 13.45 16.23
C TYR A 365 -8.09 14.15 15.05
N PHE A 366 -7.04 13.56 14.46
CA PHE A 366 -6.41 14.07 13.25
C PHE A 366 -7.37 14.04 12.05
N LEU A 367 -8.05 12.90 11.83
CA LEU A 367 -9.01 12.72 10.73
C LEU A 367 -10.20 13.68 10.81
N VAL A 368 -10.65 14.07 12.02
CA VAL A 368 -11.71 15.08 12.20
C VAL A 368 -11.18 16.51 12.38
N HIS A 369 -9.90 16.76 12.07
CA HIS A 369 -9.26 18.08 12.08
C HIS A 369 -9.21 18.76 13.46
N ARG A 370 -9.21 17.97 14.54
CA ARG A 370 -8.98 18.39 15.92
C ARG A 370 -7.51 18.22 16.29
N TYR A 371 -6.63 18.88 15.52
CA TYR A 371 -5.19 18.69 15.60
C TYR A 371 -4.59 18.97 16.99
N ALA A 372 -5.16 19.89 17.76
CA ALA A 372 -4.68 20.18 19.12
C ALA A 372 -4.82 18.97 20.05
N ASN A 373 -5.95 18.26 19.98
CA ASN A 373 -6.19 17.03 20.74
C ASN A 373 -5.25 15.91 20.27
N ALA A 374 -5.10 15.74 18.96
CA ALA A 374 -4.16 14.75 18.40
C ALA A 374 -2.72 15.01 18.84
N ALA A 375 -2.24 16.26 18.76
CA ALA A 375 -0.88 16.62 19.16
C ALA A 375 -0.62 16.34 20.64
N GLN A 376 -1.60 16.60 21.51
CA GLN A 376 -1.49 16.33 22.94
C GLN A 376 -1.33 14.83 23.22
N LEU A 377 -2.17 14.00 22.61
CA LEU A 377 -2.12 12.55 22.82
C LEU A 377 -0.86 11.92 22.22
N TYR A 378 -0.52 12.24 20.96
CA TYR A 378 0.70 11.71 20.35
C TYR A 378 1.98 12.19 21.06
N SER A 379 2.02 13.41 21.60
CA SER A 379 3.18 13.84 22.41
C SER A 379 3.35 12.97 23.65
N LEU A 380 2.24 12.67 24.34
CA LEU A 380 2.27 11.80 25.53
C LEU A 380 2.67 10.36 25.15
N CYS A 381 2.11 9.81 24.07
CA CYS A 381 2.50 8.48 23.57
C CYS A 381 3.98 8.43 23.22
N LEU A 382 4.49 9.44 22.51
CA LEU A 382 5.89 9.51 22.08
C LEU A 382 6.86 9.50 23.27
N GLU A 383 6.56 10.26 24.33
CA GLU A 383 7.39 10.26 25.54
C GLU A 383 7.45 8.88 26.20
N GLN A 384 6.32 8.16 26.26
CA GLN A 384 6.27 6.83 26.84
C GLN A 384 6.95 5.79 25.95
N TYR A 385 6.68 5.78 24.64
CA TYR A 385 7.32 4.86 23.69
C TYR A 385 8.84 5.01 23.65
N LYS A 386 9.36 6.25 23.69
CA LYS A 386 10.81 6.48 23.84
C LYS A 386 11.38 5.85 25.10
N THR A 387 10.64 5.91 26.20
CA THR A 387 11.09 5.35 27.50
C THR A 387 11.04 3.83 27.49
N MET A 388 10.01 3.24 26.88
CA MET A 388 9.76 1.79 26.90
C MET A 388 10.58 1.02 25.87
N PHE A 389 10.67 1.54 24.65
CA PHE A 389 11.24 0.81 23.51
C PHE A 389 12.52 1.47 22.96
N GLY A 390 12.83 2.69 23.39
CA GLY A 390 13.93 3.48 22.85
C GLY A 390 13.53 4.31 21.63
N GLU A 391 14.48 5.13 21.16
CA GLU A 391 14.21 6.14 20.13
C GLU A 391 14.05 5.58 18.71
N ASN A 392 14.64 4.41 18.44
CA ASN A 392 14.70 3.83 17.08
C ASN A 392 13.76 2.63 16.92
N HIS A 393 12.88 2.38 17.90
CA HIS A 393 11.88 1.32 17.79
C HIS A 393 10.75 1.75 16.85
N ASN A 394 10.23 0.82 16.05
CA ASN A 394 9.20 1.09 15.04
C ASN A 394 7.99 1.85 15.61
N GLN A 395 7.45 1.45 16.77
CA GLN A 395 6.31 2.15 17.39
C GLN A 395 6.65 3.61 17.77
N THR A 396 7.88 3.87 18.23
CA THR A 396 8.34 5.23 18.53
C THR A 396 8.38 6.06 17.26
N LEU A 397 8.94 5.51 16.18
CA LEU A 397 9.08 6.18 14.89
C LEU A 397 7.72 6.46 14.22
N THR A 398 6.80 5.50 14.25
CA THR A 398 5.42 5.69 13.77
C THR A 398 4.74 6.83 14.53
N CYS A 399 4.85 6.85 15.86
CA CYS A 399 4.29 7.92 16.67
C CYS A 399 4.97 9.28 16.39
N GLN A 400 6.28 9.31 16.10
CA GLN A 400 6.99 10.52 15.68
C GLN A 400 6.46 11.06 14.36
N SER A 401 6.32 10.19 13.36
CA SER A 401 5.79 10.55 12.04
C SER A 401 4.36 11.12 12.17
N ASN A 402 3.48 10.44 12.90
CA ASN A 402 2.12 10.89 13.14
C ASN A 402 2.06 12.26 13.84
N LEU A 403 2.89 12.46 14.89
CA LEU A 403 2.99 13.75 15.57
C LEU A 403 3.51 14.85 14.64
N ALA A 404 4.47 14.53 13.77
CA ALA A 404 5.00 15.45 12.80
C ALA A 404 3.94 15.89 11.78
N SER A 405 3.16 14.95 11.23
CA SER A 405 2.03 15.24 10.34
C SER A 405 0.97 16.14 10.99
N VAL A 406 0.71 15.94 12.29
CA VAL A 406 -0.18 16.82 13.06
C VAL A 406 0.42 18.22 13.19
N TYR A 407 1.72 18.35 13.47
CA TYR A 407 2.39 19.65 13.53
C TYR A 407 2.44 20.35 12.17
N MET A 408 2.67 19.62 11.08
CA MET A 408 2.56 20.15 9.71
C MET A 408 1.16 20.71 9.46
N SER A 409 0.11 19.95 9.78
CA SER A 409 -1.29 20.37 9.61
C SER A 409 -1.71 21.55 10.49
N GLN A 410 -1.04 21.74 11.63
CA GLN A 410 -1.21 22.95 12.46
C GLN A 410 -0.43 24.15 11.93
N GLY A 411 0.54 23.96 11.03
CA GLY A 411 1.48 25.00 10.63
C GLY A 411 2.62 25.22 11.63
N HIS A 412 2.88 24.27 12.53
CA HIS A 412 4.01 24.27 13.46
C HIS A 412 5.25 23.59 12.84
N PHE A 413 5.67 24.09 11.68
CA PHE A 413 6.73 23.47 10.85
C PHE A 413 8.06 23.28 11.59
N SER A 414 8.44 24.21 12.46
CA SER A 414 9.66 24.12 13.27
C SER A 414 9.64 23.00 14.31
N LYS A 415 8.45 22.52 14.71
CA LYS A 415 8.30 21.33 15.56
C LYS A 415 8.25 20.04 14.75
N ALA A 416 7.69 20.09 13.54
CA ALA A 416 7.59 18.93 12.65
C ALA A 416 8.95 18.53 12.06
N GLN A 417 9.71 19.50 11.56
CA GLN A 417 10.98 19.28 10.85
C GLN A 417 11.94 18.30 11.56
N PRO A 418 12.32 18.48 12.85
CA PRO A 418 13.27 17.57 13.49
C PRO A 418 12.73 16.14 13.63
N LEU A 419 11.41 15.97 13.74
CA LEU A 419 10.80 14.64 13.79
C LEU A 419 10.85 13.98 12.39
N LEU A 420 10.51 14.74 11.34
CA LEU A 420 10.54 14.23 9.96
C LEU A 420 11.95 13.88 9.51
N VAL A 421 12.96 14.70 9.84
CA VAL A 421 14.37 14.41 9.50
C VAL A 421 14.81 13.10 10.14
N LYS A 422 14.44 12.86 11.41
CA LYS A 422 14.76 11.60 12.08
C LYS A 422 14.06 10.40 11.45
N CYS A 423 12.80 10.53 11.04
CA CYS A 423 12.10 9.50 10.28
C CYS A 423 12.82 9.20 8.95
N LEU A 424 13.20 10.24 8.19
CA LEU A 424 13.93 10.09 6.94
C LEU A 424 15.30 9.39 7.13
N GLU A 425 16.07 9.78 8.15
CA GLU A 425 17.35 9.12 8.47
C GLU A 425 17.18 7.62 8.72
N MET A 426 16.09 7.24 9.39
CA MET A 426 15.78 5.83 9.62
C MET A 426 15.34 5.15 8.32
N ASP A 427 14.40 5.71 7.58
CA ASP A 427 13.90 5.11 6.33
C ASP A 427 15.04 4.87 5.34
N ILE A 428 16.00 5.80 5.24
CA ILE A 428 17.23 5.62 4.45
C ILE A 428 18.04 4.41 4.94
N ALA A 429 18.16 4.22 6.25
CA ALA A 429 18.95 3.15 6.83
C ALA A 429 18.24 1.78 6.82
N THR A 430 16.91 1.72 6.84
CA THR A 430 16.14 0.46 6.78
C THR A 430 15.79 0.04 5.35
N HIS A 431 15.29 0.97 4.55
CA HIS A 431 14.72 0.67 3.22
C HIS A 431 15.64 1.13 2.08
N GLY A 432 16.62 1.99 2.37
CA GLY A 432 17.49 2.57 1.34
C GLY A 432 16.86 3.80 0.68
N LEU A 433 17.62 4.45 -0.20
CA LEU A 433 17.23 5.71 -0.84
C LEU A 433 16.17 5.53 -1.94
N ASP A 434 16.11 4.34 -2.53
CA ASP A 434 15.30 4.04 -3.71
C ASP A 434 13.93 3.43 -3.35
N ASP A 435 13.65 3.27 -2.06
CA ASP A 435 12.39 2.77 -1.56
C ASP A 435 11.30 3.87 -1.56
N PRO A 436 10.05 3.56 -1.99
CA PRO A 436 8.93 4.49 -1.96
C PRO A 436 8.65 5.15 -0.61
N VAL A 437 8.83 4.43 0.51
CA VAL A 437 8.63 4.96 1.86
C VAL A 437 9.63 6.08 2.13
N THR A 438 10.91 5.83 1.82
CA THR A 438 11.97 6.84 1.96
C THR A 438 11.70 8.06 1.08
N MET A 439 11.25 7.86 -0.16
CA MET A 439 10.87 8.96 -1.06
C MET A 439 9.74 9.82 -0.51
N VAL A 440 8.71 9.21 0.09
CA VAL A 440 7.61 9.95 0.76
C VAL A 440 8.15 10.74 1.95
N SER A 441 9.04 10.16 2.76
CA SER A 441 9.70 10.88 3.86
C SER A 441 10.54 12.06 3.37
N MET A 442 11.24 11.95 2.24
CA MET A 442 11.98 13.07 1.63
C MET A 442 11.05 14.24 1.29
N ILE A 443 9.85 13.97 0.73
CA ILE A 443 8.85 15.00 0.45
C ILE A 443 8.43 15.72 1.73
N HIS A 444 8.09 15.00 2.78
CA HIS A 444 7.63 15.63 4.02
C HIS A 444 8.70 16.52 4.64
N VAL A 445 9.96 16.09 4.63
CA VAL A 445 11.10 16.91 5.08
C VAL A 445 11.27 18.13 4.18
N ALA A 446 11.16 17.97 2.86
CA ALA A 446 11.25 19.09 1.92
C ALA A 446 10.12 20.11 2.10
N GLU A 447 8.89 19.64 2.32
CA GLU A 447 7.74 20.50 2.60
C GLU A 447 7.97 21.32 3.88
N ALA A 448 8.51 20.70 4.93
CA ALA A 448 8.87 21.40 6.17
C ALA A 448 9.95 22.47 5.92
N HIS A 449 11.03 22.14 5.20
CA HIS A 449 12.05 23.11 4.79
C HIS A 449 11.45 24.27 3.98
N ARG A 450 10.60 23.97 3.00
CA ARG A 450 9.94 24.96 2.14
C ARG A 450 9.11 25.93 2.98
N CYS A 451 8.30 25.40 3.89
CA CYS A 451 7.45 26.20 4.78
C CYS A 451 8.26 27.05 5.77
N LEU A 452 9.48 26.64 6.12
CA LEU A 452 10.42 27.40 6.93
C LEU A 452 11.24 28.43 6.11
N GLY A 453 11.12 28.42 4.78
CA GLY A 453 11.88 29.29 3.88
C GLY A 453 13.28 28.79 3.54
N GLU A 454 13.60 27.54 3.90
CA GLU A 454 14.88 26.87 3.65
C GLU A 454 14.87 26.23 2.24
N LEU A 455 14.70 27.07 1.23
CA LEU A 455 14.35 26.64 -0.14
C LEU A 455 15.44 25.81 -0.82
N MET A 456 16.71 25.97 -0.44
CA MET A 456 17.82 25.19 -1.02
C MET A 456 17.77 23.74 -0.54
N GLN A 457 17.51 23.51 0.74
CA GLN A 457 17.34 22.18 1.32
C GLN A 457 16.10 21.50 0.76
N ALA A 458 14.99 22.24 0.64
CA ALA A 458 13.77 21.75 0.03
C ALA A 458 13.99 21.33 -1.43
N GLU A 459 14.61 22.17 -2.25
CA GLU A 459 14.89 21.88 -3.66
C GLU A 459 15.76 20.62 -3.82
N TRP A 460 16.85 20.53 -3.04
CA TRP A 460 17.75 19.39 -3.12
C TRP A 460 17.04 18.07 -2.81
N LEU A 461 16.24 18.02 -1.74
CA LEU A 461 15.47 16.83 -1.37
C LEU A 461 14.41 16.47 -2.41
N VAL A 462 13.67 17.45 -2.92
CA VAL A 462 12.65 17.21 -3.95
C VAL A 462 13.27 16.71 -5.25
N LEU A 463 14.38 17.29 -5.71
CA LEU A 463 15.08 16.83 -6.90
C LEU A 463 15.63 15.42 -6.73
N LEU A 464 16.25 15.14 -5.57
CA LEU A 464 16.81 13.82 -5.26
C LEU A 464 15.73 12.73 -5.29
N MET A 465 14.57 13.03 -4.71
CA MET A 465 13.42 12.12 -4.72
C MET A 465 12.83 12.01 -6.12
N TRP A 466 12.53 13.14 -6.76
CA TRP A 466 11.81 13.17 -8.04
C TRP A 466 12.58 12.44 -9.14
N ASP A 467 13.90 12.60 -9.20
CA ASP A 467 14.77 11.88 -10.13
C ASP A 467 14.69 10.36 -9.95
N ARG A 468 14.65 9.88 -8.70
CA ARG A 468 14.44 8.46 -8.36
C ARG A 468 13.05 7.98 -8.75
N ALA A 469 12.01 8.70 -8.33
CA ALA A 469 10.63 8.31 -8.61
C ALA A 469 10.38 8.23 -10.12
N LYS A 470 10.90 9.21 -10.88
CA LYS A 470 10.87 9.22 -12.34
C LYS A 470 11.62 8.02 -12.95
N THR A 471 12.81 7.72 -12.45
CA THR A 471 13.67 6.65 -13.01
C THR A 471 13.12 5.26 -12.70
N LEU A 472 12.61 5.04 -11.49
CA LEU A 472 12.20 3.73 -10.98
C LEU A 472 10.72 3.40 -11.24
N HIS A 473 9.85 4.40 -11.17
CA HIS A 473 8.40 4.22 -11.29
C HIS A 473 7.80 4.88 -12.54
N GLY A 474 8.62 5.61 -13.31
CA GLY A 474 8.19 6.34 -14.49
C GLY A 474 7.67 7.75 -14.19
N GLU A 475 7.76 8.63 -15.18
CA GLU A 475 7.39 10.05 -15.09
C GLU A 475 5.93 10.30 -14.71
N SER A 476 5.03 9.38 -15.05
CA SER A 476 3.60 9.47 -14.78
C SER A 476 3.17 8.70 -13.53
N SER A 477 4.11 8.18 -12.72
CA SER A 477 3.78 7.61 -11.41
C SER A 477 3.28 8.68 -10.45
N GLU A 478 2.41 8.31 -9.51
CA GLU A 478 1.93 9.25 -8.50
C GLU A 478 3.10 9.83 -7.67
N LEU A 479 4.13 9.03 -7.37
CA LEU A 479 5.34 9.50 -6.67
C LEU A 479 6.07 10.60 -7.45
N ALA A 480 6.30 10.39 -8.76
CA ALA A 480 6.93 11.41 -9.60
C ALA A 480 6.06 12.67 -9.70
N LEU A 481 4.73 12.53 -9.74
CA LEU A 481 3.81 13.67 -9.77
C LEU A 481 3.73 14.42 -8.44
N ILE A 482 3.92 13.76 -7.29
CA ILE A 482 4.10 14.45 -6.00
C ILE A 482 5.39 15.26 -6.05
N GLY A 483 6.51 14.65 -6.46
CA GLY A 483 7.79 15.34 -6.58
C GLY A 483 7.71 16.57 -7.49
N LEU A 484 7.07 16.44 -8.65
CA LEU A 484 6.91 17.54 -9.60
C LEU A 484 6.04 18.68 -9.04
N ALA A 485 4.95 18.34 -8.34
CA ALA A 485 4.10 19.34 -7.70
C ALA A 485 4.84 20.11 -6.60
N GLU A 486 5.62 19.41 -5.77
CA GLU A 486 6.43 20.03 -4.71
C GLU A 486 7.57 20.86 -5.28
N LEU A 487 8.20 20.41 -6.37
CA LEU A 487 9.22 21.19 -7.07
C LEU A 487 8.64 22.50 -7.61
N GLY A 488 7.44 22.44 -8.17
CA GLY A 488 6.68 23.62 -8.60
C GLY A 488 6.41 24.60 -7.45
N LEU A 489 6.10 24.12 -6.24
CA LEU A 489 5.94 24.96 -5.06
C LEU A 489 7.26 25.58 -4.59
N VAL A 490 8.36 24.81 -4.61
CA VAL A 490 9.70 25.34 -4.29
C VAL A 490 10.08 26.46 -5.26
N TYR A 491 9.90 26.22 -6.56
CA TYR A 491 10.13 27.21 -7.62
C TYR A 491 9.22 28.43 -7.53
N MET A 492 7.95 28.25 -7.15
CA MET A 492 7.06 29.36 -6.86
C MET A 492 7.59 30.23 -5.71
N ASN A 493 8.12 29.60 -4.66
CA ASN A 493 8.73 30.31 -3.52
C ASN A 493 10.05 31.00 -3.87
N GLN A 494 10.83 30.42 -4.80
CA GLN A 494 12.04 31.02 -5.35
C GLN A 494 11.74 32.10 -6.41
N LYS A 495 10.49 32.20 -6.88
CA LYS A 495 10.03 33.11 -7.95
C LYS A 495 10.68 32.83 -9.30
N THR A 496 10.90 31.55 -9.61
CA THR A 496 11.40 31.11 -10.92
C THR A 496 10.23 30.89 -11.89
N LYS A 497 10.52 30.91 -13.20
CA LYS A 497 9.49 30.71 -14.24
C LYS A 497 9.09 29.24 -14.37
N ASP A 498 9.98 28.34 -14.00
CA ASP A 498 9.83 26.88 -14.12
C ASP A 498 8.70 26.32 -13.23
N ALA A 499 8.27 27.10 -12.23
CA ALA A 499 7.13 26.78 -11.38
C ALA A 499 5.83 26.55 -12.18
N ALA A 500 5.59 27.33 -13.24
CA ALA A 500 4.38 27.23 -14.05
C ALA A 500 4.24 25.83 -14.66
N ASP A 501 5.30 25.40 -15.35
CA ASP A 501 5.34 24.17 -16.13
C ASP A 501 5.23 22.96 -15.19
N CYS A 502 5.93 22.99 -14.05
CA CYS A 502 5.87 21.92 -13.05
C CYS A 502 4.44 21.74 -12.50
N LEU A 503 3.79 22.83 -12.08
CA LEU A 503 2.46 22.79 -11.47
C LEU A 503 1.37 22.39 -12.49
N GLU A 504 1.44 22.92 -13.71
CA GLU A 504 0.52 22.56 -14.79
C GLU A 504 0.66 21.11 -15.21
N GLN A 505 1.89 20.62 -15.39
CA GLN A 505 2.15 19.23 -15.76
C GLN A 505 1.70 18.27 -14.67
N ALA A 506 2.00 18.57 -13.40
CA ALA A 506 1.58 17.75 -12.27
C ALA A 506 0.05 17.63 -12.20
N PHE A 507 -0.69 18.73 -12.34
CA PHE A 507 -2.15 18.70 -12.37
C PHE A 507 -2.70 17.94 -13.58
N SER A 508 -2.17 18.25 -14.78
CA SER A 508 -2.69 17.69 -16.04
C SER A 508 -2.56 16.17 -16.08
N GLN A 509 -1.43 15.62 -15.63
CA GLN A 509 -1.24 14.16 -15.57
C GLN A 509 -2.12 13.53 -14.48
N ARG A 510 -2.17 14.11 -13.27
CA ARG A 510 -3.01 13.60 -12.17
C ARG A 510 -4.50 13.56 -12.51
N LYS A 511 -5.00 14.56 -13.24
CA LYS A 511 -6.40 14.61 -13.68
C LYS A 511 -6.80 13.33 -14.42
N HIS A 512 -5.88 12.74 -15.18
CA HIS A 512 -6.17 11.53 -15.95
C HIS A 512 -5.98 10.24 -15.14
N LEU A 513 -5.05 10.23 -14.18
CA LEU A 513 -4.75 9.04 -13.37
C LEU A 513 -5.76 8.81 -12.24
N ASN A 514 -6.02 9.86 -11.44
CA ASN A 514 -6.93 9.75 -10.30
C ASN A 514 -7.69 11.07 -10.08
N PRO A 515 -8.76 11.34 -10.85
CA PRO A 515 -9.51 12.59 -10.78
C PRO A 515 -10.10 12.87 -9.39
N GLN A 516 -10.43 11.83 -8.62
CA GLN A 516 -11.11 11.96 -7.33
C GLN A 516 -10.14 12.06 -6.14
N ALA A 517 -8.84 11.87 -6.36
CA ALA A 517 -7.85 12.01 -5.30
C ALA A 517 -7.79 13.45 -4.76
N SER A 518 -7.61 13.57 -3.44
CA SER A 518 -7.36 14.85 -2.79
C SER A 518 -6.12 15.56 -3.33
N THR A 519 -5.10 14.79 -3.75
CA THR A 519 -3.86 15.30 -4.35
C THR A 519 -4.10 15.99 -5.70
N THR A 520 -5.05 15.51 -6.51
CA THR A 520 -5.44 16.14 -7.78
C THR A 520 -6.07 17.50 -7.57
N LEU A 521 -6.98 17.62 -6.60
CA LEU A 521 -7.58 18.91 -6.22
C LEU A 521 -6.50 19.89 -5.73
N ARG A 522 -5.60 19.41 -4.86
CA ARG A 522 -4.51 20.22 -4.31
C ARG A 522 -3.59 20.73 -5.41
N SER A 523 -3.23 19.90 -6.39
CA SER A 523 -2.46 20.33 -7.57
C SER A 523 -3.18 21.40 -8.40
N LEU A 524 -4.51 21.31 -8.58
CA LEU A 524 -5.26 22.36 -9.26
C LEU A 524 -5.16 23.69 -8.51
N TYR A 525 -5.29 23.67 -7.18
CA TYR A 525 -5.15 24.88 -6.37
C TYR A 525 -3.75 25.47 -6.42
N HIS A 526 -2.70 24.66 -6.35
CA HIS A 526 -1.32 25.14 -6.48
C HIS A 526 -1.09 25.82 -7.83
N TRP A 527 -1.54 25.20 -8.93
CA TRP A 527 -1.46 25.80 -10.26
C TRP A 527 -2.28 27.09 -10.35
N TYR A 528 -3.51 27.09 -9.82
CA TYR A 528 -4.35 28.28 -9.76
C TYR A 528 -3.68 29.43 -8.99
N PHE A 529 -3.10 29.17 -7.81
CA PHE A 529 -2.40 30.19 -7.02
C PHE A 529 -1.26 30.82 -7.82
N TYR A 530 -0.48 30.00 -8.53
CA TYR A 530 0.57 30.50 -9.41
C TYR A 530 0.01 31.43 -10.51
N LEU A 531 -1.07 31.02 -11.20
CA LEU A 531 -1.69 31.81 -12.27
C LEU A 531 -2.24 33.16 -11.78
N VAL A 532 -2.83 33.18 -10.58
CA VAL A 532 -3.30 34.41 -9.92
C VAL A 532 -2.14 35.35 -9.62
N ASP A 533 -1.06 34.85 -9.02
CA ASP A 533 0.09 35.67 -8.65
C ASP A 533 0.83 36.25 -9.88
N HIS A 534 0.70 35.61 -11.05
CA HIS A 534 1.37 35.99 -12.30
C HIS A 534 0.42 36.59 -13.35
N MET A 535 -0.83 36.90 -12.98
CA MET A 535 -1.84 37.55 -13.84
C MET A 535 -2.11 36.84 -15.18
N ARG A 536 -2.09 35.50 -15.21
CA ARG A 536 -2.19 34.72 -16.45
C ARG A 536 -3.62 34.42 -16.90
N PHE A 537 -4.47 35.45 -16.97
CA PHE A 537 -5.86 35.35 -17.45
C PHE A 537 -6.05 36.22 -18.69
N GLU A 538 -5.37 35.86 -19.78
CA GLU A 538 -5.29 36.69 -20.99
C GLU A 538 -6.42 36.44 -21.99
N SER A 539 -7.18 35.34 -21.84
CA SER A 539 -8.25 34.98 -22.77
C SER A 539 -9.45 34.32 -22.09
N LEU A 540 -10.63 34.48 -22.71
CA LEU A 540 -11.85 33.78 -22.30
C LEU A 540 -11.69 32.25 -22.33
N SER A 541 -10.83 31.72 -23.21
CA SER A 541 -10.54 30.29 -23.32
C SER A 541 -9.79 29.77 -22.10
N ASN A 542 -8.80 30.52 -21.59
CA ASN A 542 -8.06 30.13 -20.38
C ASN A 542 -8.98 30.10 -19.16
N ILE A 543 -9.86 31.10 -19.03
CA ILE A 543 -10.85 31.15 -17.95
C ILE A 543 -11.81 29.96 -18.04
N ALA A 544 -12.37 29.69 -19.22
CA ALA A 544 -13.31 28.59 -19.42
C ALA A 544 -12.68 27.22 -19.14
N MET A 545 -11.41 27.03 -19.50
CA MET A 545 -10.65 25.81 -19.21
C MET A 545 -10.56 25.56 -17.70
N LEU A 546 -10.11 26.55 -16.91
CA LEU A 546 -9.99 26.41 -15.45
C LEU A 546 -11.35 26.22 -14.77
N GLU A 547 -12.39 26.93 -15.23
CA GLU A 547 -13.74 26.71 -14.73
C GLU A 547 -14.24 25.28 -14.98
N GLN A 548 -13.90 24.71 -16.14
CA GLN A 548 -14.26 23.32 -16.43
C GLN A 548 -13.55 22.36 -15.49
N HIS A 549 -12.25 22.56 -15.21
CA HIS A 549 -11.55 21.75 -14.21
C HIS A 549 -12.17 21.85 -12.81
N LEU A 550 -12.59 23.04 -12.38
CA LEU A 550 -13.28 23.22 -11.10
C LEU A 550 -14.63 22.50 -11.05
N LYS A 551 -15.37 22.47 -12.17
CA LYS A 551 -16.65 21.74 -12.29
C LYS A 551 -16.43 20.23 -12.29
N ASP A 552 -15.46 19.74 -13.05
CA ASP A 552 -15.08 18.32 -13.15
C ASP A 552 -14.70 17.75 -11.77
N LEU A 553 -14.00 18.55 -10.94
CA LEU A 553 -13.60 18.15 -9.59
C LEU A 553 -14.66 18.45 -8.51
N HIS A 554 -15.84 18.95 -8.89
CA HIS A 554 -16.92 19.32 -7.96
C HIS A 554 -16.49 20.34 -6.90
N CYS A 555 -15.68 21.34 -7.27
CA CYS A 555 -15.21 22.41 -6.40
C CYS A 555 -15.62 23.81 -6.88
N TYR A 556 -16.72 23.91 -7.64
CA TYR A 556 -17.31 25.17 -8.10
C TYR A 556 -18.22 25.80 -7.01
N SER A 557 -17.63 26.30 -5.93
CA SER A 557 -18.34 26.96 -4.82
C SER A 557 -17.50 28.04 -4.12
N GLU A 558 -18.09 28.74 -3.15
CA GLU A 558 -17.38 29.67 -2.25
C GLU A 558 -16.54 28.96 -1.16
N THR A 559 -16.48 27.63 -1.16
CA THR A 559 -15.66 26.85 -0.21
C THR A 559 -14.38 26.36 -0.89
N TRP A 560 -13.24 26.62 -0.27
CA TRP A 560 -11.97 26.02 -0.66
C TRP A 560 -11.89 24.60 -0.10
N ARG A 561 -12.39 23.62 -0.88
CA ARG A 561 -12.52 22.24 -0.41
C ARG A 561 -11.15 21.66 -0.08
N GLY A 562 -10.97 21.13 1.12
CA GLY A 562 -9.68 20.59 1.58
C GLY A 562 -8.67 21.64 2.07
N GLU A 563 -8.84 22.93 1.72
CA GLU A 563 -7.99 24.00 2.25
C GLU A 563 -8.54 24.51 3.58
N ARG A 564 -7.72 24.39 4.63
CA ARG A 564 -8.13 24.66 6.01
C ARG A 564 -7.41 25.87 6.59
N CYS A 565 -8.15 26.63 7.37
CA CYS A 565 -7.62 27.78 8.10
C CYS A 565 -6.67 27.31 9.21
N HIS A 566 -5.42 27.74 9.20
CA HIS A 566 -4.45 27.42 10.26
C HIS A 566 -4.83 28.01 11.63
N GLY A 567 -5.70 29.02 11.67
CA GLY A 567 -6.18 29.63 12.91
C GLY A 567 -7.41 28.96 13.56
N CYS A 568 -8.21 28.19 12.81
CA CYS A 568 -9.42 27.54 13.36
C CYS A 568 -9.73 26.13 12.82
N THR A 569 -8.86 25.57 11.98
CA THR A 569 -8.92 24.23 11.36
C THR A 569 -10.14 23.93 10.47
N ASN A 570 -11.10 24.84 10.39
CA ASN A 570 -12.23 24.75 9.47
C ASN A 570 -11.81 25.03 8.02
N GLU A 571 -12.53 24.42 7.07
CA GLU A 571 -12.41 24.78 5.66
C GLU A 571 -12.67 26.27 5.46
N ILE A 572 -11.90 26.87 4.58
CA ILE A 572 -12.01 28.30 4.29
C ILE A 572 -13.24 28.51 3.39
N ARG A 573 -14.15 29.38 3.84
CA ARG A 573 -15.29 29.86 3.05
C ARG A 573 -15.12 31.34 2.73
N GLY A 574 -15.32 31.70 1.47
CA GLY A 574 -15.08 33.03 0.95
C GLY A 574 -13.59 33.33 0.80
N VAL A 575 -13.19 34.53 1.20
CA VAL A 575 -11.83 35.03 0.97
C VAL A 575 -10.80 34.29 1.82
N LEU A 576 -9.80 33.72 1.15
CA LEU A 576 -8.59 33.15 1.74
C LEU A 576 -7.57 34.27 1.95
N ALA A 577 -6.94 34.28 3.12
CA ALA A 577 -5.91 35.26 3.45
C ALA A 577 -4.56 34.57 3.68
N SER A 578 -3.51 35.12 3.09
CA SER A 578 -2.11 34.66 3.25
C SER A 578 -1.18 35.85 3.51
N CYS A 579 -0.05 35.59 4.18
CA CYS A 579 0.94 36.63 4.46
C CYS A 579 1.91 36.74 3.28
N PRO A 580 2.13 37.94 2.68
CA PRO A 580 3.02 38.10 1.53
C PRO A 580 4.51 38.01 1.86
N GLU A 581 4.88 38.09 3.15
CA GLU A 581 6.27 37.92 3.61
C GLU A 581 6.62 36.46 3.94
N CYS A 582 5.60 35.61 4.14
CA CYS A 582 5.83 34.18 4.35
C CYS A 582 6.07 33.49 3.01
N PRO A 583 6.75 32.33 3.01
CA PRO A 583 6.80 31.49 1.82
C PRO A 583 5.37 31.21 1.31
N ALA A 584 5.16 31.28 0.00
CA ALA A 584 3.87 31.03 -0.65
C ALA A 584 3.32 29.65 -0.26
N VAL A 585 1.99 29.58 -0.09
CA VAL A 585 1.27 28.34 0.27
C VAL A 585 1.83 27.69 1.55
N THR A 586 2.16 28.51 2.55
CA THR A 586 2.65 28.06 3.88
C THR A 586 1.56 28.15 4.94
N TRP A 587 1.00 29.35 5.12
CA TRP A 587 -0.11 29.56 6.03
C TRP A 587 -1.24 30.30 5.34
N GLN A 588 -2.44 29.82 5.61
CA GLN A 588 -3.69 30.35 5.08
C GLN A 588 -4.73 30.47 6.18
N TYR A 589 -5.54 31.52 6.08
CA TYR A 589 -6.48 31.92 7.11
C TYR A 589 -7.82 32.31 6.50
N CYS A 590 -8.91 32.00 7.20
CA CYS A 590 -10.20 32.60 6.90
C CYS A 590 -10.26 34.04 7.42
N SER A 591 -11.12 34.87 6.81
CA SER A 591 -11.24 36.29 7.16
C SER A 591 -11.57 36.52 8.65
N ALA A 592 -12.31 35.60 9.28
CA ALA A 592 -12.65 35.67 10.69
C ALA A 592 -11.41 35.49 11.60
N CYS A 593 -10.49 34.60 11.24
CA CYS A 593 -9.25 34.38 12.00
C CYS A 593 -8.28 35.54 11.85
N VAL A 594 -8.17 36.12 10.65
CA VAL A 594 -7.38 37.34 10.43
C VAL A 594 -7.89 38.49 11.29
N LYS A 595 -9.22 38.74 11.31
CA LYS A 595 -9.84 39.77 12.18
C LYS A 595 -9.55 39.55 13.66
N LYS A 596 -9.49 38.29 14.10
CA LYS A 596 -9.16 37.89 15.48
C LYS A 596 -7.65 37.78 15.77
N ARG A 597 -6.79 38.08 14.79
CA ARG A 597 -5.32 37.93 14.87
C ARG A 597 -4.87 36.53 15.30
N ARG A 598 -5.58 35.49 14.83
CA ARG A 598 -5.19 34.09 15.02
C ARG A 598 -4.28 33.67 13.87
N THR A 599 -3.04 34.14 13.90
CA THR A 599 -2.04 33.96 12.84
C THR A 599 -0.78 33.32 13.39
N MET A 600 -0.09 32.52 12.58
CA MET A 600 1.16 31.85 12.94
C MET A 600 2.40 32.71 12.72
N CYS A 601 2.34 33.69 11.81
CA CYS A 601 3.42 34.63 11.57
C CYS A 601 3.24 35.93 12.37
N SER A 602 4.36 36.58 12.70
CA SER A 602 4.41 37.90 13.38
C SER A 602 4.57 39.08 12.42
N HIS A 603 4.58 38.84 11.11
CA HIS A 603 4.70 39.89 10.09
C HIS A 603 3.55 40.90 10.22
N LYS A 604 3.89 42.19 10.06
CA LYS A 604 2.92 43.30 10.20
C LYS A 604 2.37 43.78 8.86
N THR A 605 2.68 43.08 7.78
CA THR A 605 2.18 43.40 6.45
C THR A 605 0.69 43.09 6.34
N PRO A 606 -0.07 43.88 5.56
CA PRO A 606 -1.44 43.54 5.21
C PRO A 606 -1.47 42.15 4.55
N PHE A 607 -2.48 41.36 4.92
CA PHE A 607 -2.70 40.06 4.30
C PHE A 607 -3.05 40.23 2.82
N MET A 608 -2.47 39.36 2.00
CA MET A 608 -2.93 39.11 0.64
C MET A 608 -4.27 38.37 0.73
N LEU A 609 -5.25 38.84 -0.03
CA LEU A 609 -6.61 38.31 -0.03
C LEU A 609 -6.92 37.69 -1.39
N GLN A 610 -7.31 36.42 -1.39
CA GLN A 610 -7.65 35.66 -2.58
C GLN A 610 -9.11 35.22 -2.53
N LYS A 611 -9.84 35.49 -3.62
CA LYS A 611 -11.23 35.04 -3.78
C LYS A 611 -11.24 33.57 -4.21
N PRO A 612 -12.29 32.80 -3.85
CA PRO A 612 -12.47 31.44 -4.37
C PRO A 612 -12.36 31.41 -5.89
N PRO A 613 -11.76 30.34 -6.49
CA PRO A 613 -11.51 30.30 -7.91
C PRO A 613 -12.72 30.60 -8.79
N PRO A 614 -13.93 30.05 -8.53
CA PRO A 614 -15.11 30.34 -9.36
C PRO A 614 -15.50 31.83 -9.37
N ARG A 615 -15.39 32.51 -8.22
CA ARG A 615 -15.71 33.94 -8.13
C ARG A 615 -14.65 34.78 -8.81
N PHE A 616 -13.37 34.48 -8.55
CA PHE A 616 -12.25 35.18 -9.18
C PHE A 616 -12.31 35.08 -10.71
N LEU A 617 -12.52 33.87 -11.26
CA LEU A 617 -12.58 33.62 -12.70
C LEU A 617 -13.74 34.36 -13.38
N GLN A 618 -14.91 34.42 -12.74
CA GLN A 618 -16.04 35.19 -13.27
C GLN A 618 -15.75 36.69 -13.30
N GLU A 619 -15.10 37.24 -12.27
CA GLU A 619 -14.73 38.66 -12.25
C GLU A 619 -13.66 38.98 -13.30
N GLN A 620 -12.64 38.12 -13.45
CA GLN A 620 -11.64 38.26 -14.52
C GLN A 620 -12.27 38.20 -15.91
N ARG A 621 -13.30 37.37 -16.10
CA ARG A 621 -14.06 37.33 -17.35
C ARG A 621 -14.73 38.67 -17.63
N LEU A 622 -15.40 39.26 -16.65
CA LEU A 622 -16.05 40.57 -16.80
C LEU A 622 -15.02 41.65 -17.15
N GLU A 623 -13.86 41.64 -16.50
CA GLU A 623 -12.76 42.57 -16.77
C GLU A 623 -12.26 42.46 -18.22
N LEU A 624 -12.00 41.24 -18.71
CA LEU A 624 -11.61 41.02 -20.11
C LEU A 624 -12.67 41.47 -21.11
N LEU A 625 -13.96 41.21 -20.84
CA LEU A 625 -15.06 41.60 -21.72
C LEU A 625 -15.19 43.12 -21.82
N VAL A 626 -14.97 43.84 -20.72
CA VAL A 626 -14.90 45.32 -20.73
C VAL A 626 -13.69 45.78 -21.54
N MET A 627 -12.51 45.22 -21.29
CA MET A 627 -11.27 45.60 -22.01
C MET A 627 -11.37 45.35 -23.52
N THR A 628 -12.09 44.30 -23.93
CA THR A 628 -12.29 43.91 -25.34
C THR A 628 -13.55 44.50 -25.97
N GLN A 629 -14.31 45.32 -25.25
CA GLN A 629 -15.53 46.00 -25.73
C GLN A 629 -16.62 45.04 -26.25
N GLN A 630 -16.79 43.88 -25.60
CA GLN A 630 -17.80 42.87 -25.96
C GLN A 630 -19.10 43.02 -25.15
N GLU A 631 -19.83 44.12 -25.38
CA GLU A 631 -21.01 44.51 -24.56
C GLU A 631 -22.10 43.43 -24.44
N THR A 632 -22.43 42.74 -25.54
CA THR A 632 -23.47 41.70 -25.53
C THR A 632 -23.13 40.51 -24.64
N LEU A 633 -21.87 40.09 -24.64
CA LEU A 633 -21.37 39.02 -23.77
C LEU A 633 -21.22 39.52 -22.34
N LEU A 634 -20.84 40.78 -22.14
CA LEU A 634 -20.69 41.39 -20.82
C LEU A 634 -22.00 41.31 -20.03
N ASP A 635 -23.13 41.72 -20.62
CA ASP A 635 -24.44 41.67 -19.96
C ASP A 635 -24.84 40.24 -19.56
N GLN A 636 -24.60 39.28 -20.48
CA GLN A 636 -24.90 37.87 -20.22
C GLN A 636 -24.07 37.32 -19.05
N TYR A 637 -22.76 37.57 -19.03
CA TYR A 637 -21.88 37.07 -17.97
C TYR A 637 -22.04 37.83 -16.66
N LEU A 638 -22.45 39.10 -16.69
CA LEU A 638 -22.78 39.86 -15.49
C LEU A 638 -24.01 39.26 -14.79
N GLN A 639 -25.04 38.88 -15.56
CA GLN A 639 -26.22 38.18 -15.01
C GLN A 639 -25.83 36.83 -14.39
N GLN A 640 -24.94 36.07 -15.04
CA GLN A 640 -24.43 34.81 -14.50
C GLN A 640 -23.66 35.02 -13.18
N TYR A 641 -22.80 36.03 -13.13
CA TYR A 641 -22.06 36.40 -11.93
C TYR A 641 -22.99 36.80 -10.78
N GLN A 642 -24.00 37.62 -11.05
CA GLN A 642 -25.00 38.02 -10.06
C GLN A 642 -25.76 36.80 -9.54
N ALA A 643 -26.22 35.92 -10.44
CA ALA A 643 -26.89 34.67 -10.07
C ALA A 643 -26.01 33.76 -9.20
N TYR A 644 -24.72 33.63 -9.55
CA TYR A 644 -23.74 32.91 -8.73
C TYR A 644 -23.61 33.53 -7.33
N CYS A 645 -23.41 34.85 -7.26
CA CYS A 645 -23.27 35.56 -6.00
C CYS A 645 -24.52 35.44 -5.12
N ASP A 646 -25.71 35.44 -5.70
CA ASP A 646 -26.97 35.23 -4.98
C ASP A 646 -27.09 33.79 -4.48
N ALA A 647 -26.84 32.79 -5.34
CA ALA A 647 -26.89 31.39 -4.97
C ALA A 647 -25.92 31.04 -3.83
N HIS A 648 -24.74 31.66 -3.81
CA HIS A 648 -23.70 31.44 -2.80
C HIS A 648 -23.68 32.47 -1.67
N HIS A 649 -24.67 33.37 -1.60
CA HIS A 649 -24.79 34.38 -0.55
C HIS A 649 -23.53 35.25 -0.38
N VAL A 650 -22.87 35.59 -1.49
CA VAL A 650 -21.68 36.46 -1.48
C VAL A 650 -22.07 37.84 -0.94
N PRO A 651 -21.38 38.40 0.07
CA PRO A 651 -21.72 39.70 0.64
C PRO A 651 -21.70 40.81 -0.42
N LEU A 652 -22.68 41.71 -0.42
CA LEU A 652 -22.76 42.82 -1.39
C LEU A 652 -21.48 43.67 -1.45
N ALA A 653 -20.81 43.87 -0.31
CA ALA A 653 -19.54 44.61 -0.23
C ALA A 653 -18.35 43.92 -0.93
N GLU A 654 -18.49 42.64 -1.27
CA GLU A 654 -17.45 41.85 -1.97
C GLU A 654 -17.80 41.58 -3.44
N ARG A 655 -18.94 42.08 -3.94
CA ARG A 655 -19.39 41.89 -5.33
C ARG A 655 -18.92 43.04 -6.23
N VAL A 656 -18.67 42.72 -7.50
CA VAL A 656 -18.48 43.72 -8.57
C VAL A 656 -19.85 44.35 -8.90
N MET A 657 -19.93 45.69 -8.86
CA MET A 657 -21.17 46.44 -9.08
C MET A 657 -21.14 47.16 -10.44
N GLN A 658 -22.31 47.26 -11.09
CA GLN A 658 -22.48 47.80 -12.45
C GLN A 658 -22.06 49.28 -12.60
N ASP A 659 -22.16 50.08 -11.52
CA ASP A 659 -21.79 51.51 -11.49
C ASP A 659 -20.35 51.78 -11.03
N GLN A 660 -19.61 50.76 -10.58
CA GLN A 660 -18.17 50.88 -10.46
C GLN A 660 -17.62 50.61 -11.85
N THR A 661 -17.26 51.68 -12.59
CA THR A 661 -16.39 51.58 -13.76
C THR A 661 -15.37 50.48 -13.52
N ILE A 662 -15.46 49.39 -14.30
CA ILE A 662 -14.39 48.42 -14.44
C ILE A 662 -13.27 49.20 -15.12
N VAL A 663 -12.54 49.98 -14.32
CA VAL A 663 -11.39 50.75 -14.78
C VAL A 663 -10.32 49.72 -15.07
N PRO A 664 -9.76 49.65 -16.28
CA PRO A 664 -8.64 48.78 -16.55
C PRO A 664 -7.51 49.19 -15.59
N CYS A 665 -7.22 48.37 -14.59
CA CYS A 665 -6.13 48.66 -13.68
C CYS A 665 -4.82 48.33 -14.42
N GLY A 666 -4.32 49.29 -15.19
CA GLY A 666 -3.02 49.20 -15.85
C GLY A 666 -1.91 49.13 -14.81
N CYS A 667 -1.57 47.90 -14.40
CA CYS A 667 -0.53 47.52 -13.44
C CYS A 667 -0.61 48.16 -12.02
N PHE A 668 -0.34 47.31 -11.02
CA PHE A 668 0.07 47.61 -9.64
C PHE A 668 -0.99 47.71 -8.54
N SER A 669 -0.87 46.74 -7.62
CA SER A 669 -1.30 46.67 -6.21
C SER A 669 -2.58 45.86 -5.92
N TRP A 670 -2.37 44.85 -5.07
CA TRP A 670 -3.33 44.18 -4.20
C TRP A 670 -4.58 45.02 -3.93
N LEU A 671 -5.76 44.41 -4.03
CA LEU A 671 -7.03 44.93 -3.52
C LEU A 671 -6.86 45.38 -2.04
N GLN A 672 -6.41 46.61 -1.83
CA GLN A 672 -6.58 47.33 -0.58
C GLN A 672 -8.04 47.73 -0.51
N PHE A 673 -8.85 46.94 0.20
CA PHE A 673 -10.06 47.48 0.80
C PHE A 673 -9.62 48.56 1.79
N ARG A 674 -9.73 49.84 1.40
CA ARG A 674 -9.72 50.95 2.37
C ARG A 674 -10.93 50.78 3.28
N HIS A 675 -10.69 50.68 4.59
CA HIS A 675 -11.57 51.34 5.54
C HIS A 675 -11.12 52.80 5.68
#